data_AF-A0AA95N000-F1
#
_entry.id   AF-A0AA95N000-F1
#
_cell.length_a   1.000
_cell.length_b   1.000
_cell.length_c   1.000
_cell.angle_alpha   90.00
_cell.angle_beta   90.00
_cell.angle_gamma   90.00
#
_symmetry.space_group_name_H-M   'P 1'
#
loop_
_entity.id
_entity.type
_entity.pdbx_description
1 polymer ?
#
loop_
_entity_poly.entity_id
_entity_poly.type
_entity_poly.pdbx_seq_one_letter_code
_entity_poly.pdbx_strand_id
1 'polypeptide(L)'
;MKRSKLRFGKPVTAAVLAASMVAGNFSGLVVKAAPAPTISTQSFIVAPVSTGTSIYMNTTHITHAKPTGLDTTKPVKWTTSDPYVAYVDMVGNEKGDFSGKILGVSGGTAKITGTGVDTTGAAKTVEITVTVVEAQATTNLEKLVYYYNAGDDRIPAALSTSTWKTTNIPSAPAGKKFPSKSYVGYVEGEDGVKWLISKDTLIKSNDKIILGDERAHGVISGIVSDAITLYDPNLSSADQIQYLQGGRYIPQTGESSGSGTNNAGNTATFNAKEVITNIMPDGNNGLWILGEKGNATHIVRKQMSLQSKALLQTEISRNYTDRFGFQSGNMRFNSQEDMIKALMTADKDAGRGNYDTDNDGLWTTMYASGEIWRYNYMKNTFGPNDERTKDAKASAIRAVESIVTLGYVSGTQLKVTSQYNVNDYVYVVNSYGGNVKTSAEAKAWLAANEGKPVFVDEKGKYTLTDTGNPASAGFFARSYKVDTSNNGATLAEAKTWDNAWIKKKAGQAVDINGKTVYYNVPGSFKSGVQTDLKAYDTVAVPPRLTEVFANQNEGFDADSQDLDSDKVFYKATTSTDELVGHYFTLDLAYKAFKEDDPELAALIKNDMINHTNALVLNNYFQLTVNGENPAESRFASGSVPGNGLNGPNAPTRWANMNPEYLDGNKDAWGRDADFEDGPLNAQLQLQALVVARDLGTYTPVEKAILEDQGIDVIEPLDFANEYKVMNGVKASEKANEHNDFEVRYPKTYNSKSMLDMTLQYLARYFGIAAHNGDDIGVSGVTHESYMNYSDEEEEALAYYTLSHHADKFNGYEILEGMNQWWTNEKREKNPFMTTFYAASLGALKAKGIDIGNAQVDLSGSEWYMTRIPNNFMNFDVLSANRNDVTHVAPNLMVDQLIPRDEVMMSKYNTNIFGTMDRRTIDSGNSLTMESSTVISMPYWITQNPEDAAYVEDLGSEVTAPVNNGTESLEYPTNLASMNPHAKYNADTHTFTINVGDSVKLDAKTTGYIKNVSWATDAWDQAGYINGLPTQINAESDVFQVIDLRNIATYGDEGNVRPTDLSVNGEYYGAYATGLKPGTATVTAYVIDGFFRTPAKITYTINVVDPQKSAKPIAPTKLDKNSFAYPTWLKNAMADSKLNTDGNKFVEVSYESSSPDDVAVDSETGEVTYKTDKQAFIIATVVYSAMTIDGEPRFENDSHVMTFVRPVSKKSHR
;
A
#
# COMPACT_ATOMS: atom_id res chain seq x y z
N MET A 1 6.90 56.59 15.91
CA MET A 1 6.68 57.85 16.67
C MET A 1 7.03 57.56 18.13
N LYS A 2 7.89 58.39 18.76
CA LYS A 2 8.17 58.58 20.21
C LYS A 2 8.09 57.34 21.14
N ARG A 3 9.22 56.86 21.66
CA ARG A 3 9.85 57.25 22.97
C ARG A 3 9.00 56.80 24.18
N SER A 4 9.51 56.19 25.25
CA SER A 4 10.88 55.87 25.67
C SER A 4 10.89 55.44 27.15
N LYS A 5 11.97 54.74 27.56
CA LYS A 5 12.71 54.88 28.85
C LYS A 5 12.06 54.33 30.14
N LEU A 6 12.77 53.80 31.15
CA LEU A 6 14.21 53.72 31.55
C LEU A 6 14.30 52.57 32.58
N ARG A 7 15.24 51.62 32.46
CA ARG A 7 16.59 51.52 33.12
C ARG A 7 16.61 51.50 34.65
N PHE A 8 17.38 50.55 35.22
CA PHE A 8 18.74 50.68 35.82
C PHE A 8 19.33 49.24 35.83
N GLY A 9 20.53 48.88 35.32
CA GLY A 9 21.93 49.33 35.54
C GLY A 9 22.57 48.42 36.61
N LYS A 10 23.72 47.72 36.51
CA LYS A 10 25.00 47.66 35.74
C LYS A 10 25.81 46.42 36.32
N PRO A 11 27.08 46.09 35.96
CA PRO A 11 27.80 46.04 34.67
C PRO A 11 28.73 44.80 34.44
N VAL A 12 28.86 44.41 33.16
CA VAL A 12 30.09 44.19 32.34
C VAL A 12 31.21 43.24 32.80
N THR A 13 31.43 42.19 31.97
CA THR A 13 32.74 41.93 31.33
C THR A 13 32.53 41.70 29.83
N ALA A 14 33.52 42.14 29.03
CA ALA A 14 33.41 42.43 27.61
C ALA A 14 33.58 41.19 26.71
N ALA A 15 32.62 41.02 25.80
CA ALA A 15 32.81 40.37 24.52
C ALA A 15 33.22 41.43 23.48
N VAL A 16 34.11 41.09 22.54
CA VAL A 16 33.92 41.23 21.07
C VAL A 16 35.04 40.42 20.38
N LEU A 17 34.68 39.35 19.67
CA LEU A 17 34.79 39.29 18.21
C LEU A 17 34.13 38.00 17.68
N ALA A 18 33.11 38.20 16.86
CA ALA A 18 32.45 37.17 16.07
C ALA A 18 33.16 37.04 14.71
N ALA A 19 33.25 35.81 14.19
CA ALA A 19 33.04 35.50 12.78
C ALA A 19 33.02 33.96 12.57
N SER A 20 31.90 33.49 12.01
CA SER A 20 31.77 32.36 11.07
C SER A 20 32.44 31.01 11.41
N MET A 21 31.62 30.02 11.77
CA MET A 21 31.43 28.81 10.94
C MET A 21 30.02 28.27 11.20
N VAL A 22 29.21 28.31 10.14
CA VAL A 22 27.98 27.57 9.99
C VAL A 22 28.38 26.11 9.76
N ALA A 23 27.93 25.22 10.63
CA ALA A 23 27.82 23.79 10.37
C ALA A 23 26.48 23.37 10.95
N GLY A 24 25.47 23.30 10.08
CA GLY A 24 24.15 22.79 10.41
C GLY A 24 24.25 21.31 10.73
N ASN A 25 23.65 20.90 11.83
CA ASN A 25 23.36 19.50 12.14
C ASN A 25 21.88 19.44 12.57
N PHE A 26 21.05 18.90 11.70
CA PHE A 26 19.72 18.41 12.03
C PHE A 26 19.90 17.10 12.81
N SER A 27 19.99 17.25 14.14
CA SER A 27 19.98 16.14 15.08
C SER A 27 19.52 16.73 16.42
N GLY A 28 18.22 16.68 16.71
CA GLY A 28 17.71 17.46 17.83
C GLY A 28 16.25 17.30 18.22
N LEU A 29 15.74 16.08 18.32
CA LEU A 29 14.57 15.78 19.16
C LEU A 29 14.84 14.52 19.99
N VAL A 30 15.61 14.67 21.09
CA VAL A 30 15.76 13.63 22.11
C VAL A 30 15.14 14.14 23.42
N VAL A 31 14.01 13.55 23.80
CA VAL A 31 13.53 13.59 25.19
C VAL A 31 14.49 12.76 26.03
N LYS A 32 15.19 13.41 26.97
CA LYS A 32 16.13 12.75 27.89
C LYS A 32 15.42 11.69 28.73
N ALA A 33 15.65 10.41 28.44
CA ALA A 33 15.59 9.34 29.43
C ALA A 33 16.84 9.37 30.34
N ALA A 34 16.77 8.68 31.48
CA ALA A 34 17.79 8.57 32.54
C ALA A 34 19.26 8.47 32.05
N PRO A 35 20.26 8.90 32.85
CA PRO A 35 21.65 9.04 32.40
C PRO A 35 22.20 7.76 31.78
N ALA A 36 22.58 7.87 30.50
CA ALA A 36 23.07 6.77 29.68
C ALA A 36 24.35 6.10 30.24
N PRO A 37 24.60 4.81 29.94
CA PRO A 37 25.96 4.29 29.95
C PRO A 37 26.82 5.14 29.03
N THR A 38 28.06 5.40 29.44
CA THR A 38 28.96 6.37 28.80
C THR A 38 29.23 5.99 27.34
N ILE A 39 28.76 6.79 26.38
CA ILE A 39 29.14 6.66 24.97
C ILE A 39 30.67 6.74 24.90
N SER A 40 31.30 5.72 24.33
CA SER A 40 32.75 5.74 24.14
C SER A 40 33.10 6.76 23.08
N THR A 41 34.00 7.70 23.39
CA THR A 41 34.53 8.67 22.42
C THR A 41 35.66 8.09 21.57
N GLN A 42 35.93 6.78 21.66
CA GLN A 42 36.95 6.13 20.83
C GLN A 42 36.41 5.88 19.41
N SER A 43 36.79 6.76 18.48
CA SER A 43 36.71 6.48 17.05
C SER A 43 37.97 5.74 16.60
N PHE A 44 37.81 4.59 15.94
CA PHE A 44 38.90 3.85 15.31
C PHE A 44 38.61 3.68 13.82
N ILE A 45 39.69 3.60 13.04
CA ILE A 45 39.62 3.31 11.60
C ILE A 45 39.45 1.80 11.45
N VAL A 46 38.35 1.38 10.84
CA VAL A 46 38.10 -0.03 10.51
C VAL A 46 38.68 -0.29 9.13
N ALA A 47 39.57 -1.30 9.04
CA ALA A 47 40.13 -1.69 7.76
C ALA A 47 39.04 -2.32 6.88
N PRO A 48 39.01 -2.01 5.57
CA PRO A 48 38.08 -2.65 4.63
C PRO A 48 38.14 -4.18 4.65
N VAL A 49 39.34 -4.73 4.81
CA VAL A 49 39.59 -6.17 4.88
C VAL A 49 40.32 -6.48 6.17
N SER A 50 39.85 -7.50 6.88
CA SER A 50 40.50 -8.05 8.07
C SER A 50 40.99 -9.46 7.82
N THR A 51 42.28 -9.71 8.09
CA THR A 51 42.92 -11.04 7.96
C THR A 51 43.14 -11.74 9.30
N GLY A 52 42.80 -11.06 10.40
CA GLY A 52 42.99 -11.54 11.77
C GLY A 52 41.77 -12.28 12.34
N THR A 53 41.95 -12.85 13.52
CA THR A 53 40.90 -13.50 14.32
C THR A 53 40.34 -12.59 15.42
N SER A 54 40.66 -11.30 15.38
CA SER A 54 40.14 -10.29 16.32
C SER A 54 39.90 -8.99 15.57
N ILE A 55 38.67 -8.48 15.64
CA ILE A 55 38.21 -7.28 14.94
C ILE A 55 37.62 -6.33 15.97
N TYR A 56 38.02 -5.07 15.91
CA TYR A 56 37.44 -3.97 16.69
C TYR A 56 36.76 -3.02 15.71
N MET A 57 35.45 -2.79 15.89
CA MET A 57 34.66 -1.97 14.98
C MET A 57 33.55 -1.17 15.68
N ASN A 58 33.02 -0.13 15.05
CA ASN A 58 31.98 0.74 15.61
C ASN A 58 30.65 0.27 15.04
N THR A 59 29.56 0.64 15.71
CA THR A 59 28.23 0.53 15.14
C THR A 59 28.17 1.20 13.76
N THR A 60 27.47 0.57 12.81
CA THR A 60 27.33 0.92 11.38
C THR A 60 28.56 0.70 10.48
N HIS A 61 29.75 0.39 11.01
CA HIS A 61 30.90 0.08 10.16
C HIS A 61 30.76 -1.29 9.47
N ILE A 62 31.44 -1.43 8.33
CA ILE A 62 31.53 -2.67 7.55
C ILE A 62 33.00 -3.07 7.40
N THR A 63 33.30 -4.37 7.44
CA THR A 63 34.60 -4.95 7.10
C THR A 63 34.44 -6.35 6.49
N HIS A 64 35.37 -6.78 5.65
CA HIS A 64 35.36 -8.09 5.01
C HIS A 64 36.39 -9.02 5.67
N ALA A 65 35.91 -10.11 6.26
CA ALA A 65 36.72 -11.12 6.91
C ALA A 65 37.37 -12.08 5.90
N LYS A 66 38.70 -12.00 5.79
CA LYS A 66 39.56 -12.90 5.00
C LYS A 66 40.62 -13.54 5.91
N PRO A 67 40.20 -14.32 6.93
CA PRO A 67 41.10 -14.77 7.97
C PRO A 67 42.16 -15.72 7.45
N THR A 68 43.35 -15.67 8.06
CA THR A 68 44.45 -16.57 7.69
C THR A 68 44.04 -18.04 7.82
N GLY A 69 44.22 -18.80 6.75
CA GLY A 69 43.96 -20.25 6.71
C GLY A 69 42.61 -20.65 6.12
N LEU A 70 41.73 -19.72 5.79
CA LEU A 70 40.49 -19.97 5.06
C LEU A 70 40.60 -19.37 3.65
N ASP A 71 40.33 -20.17 2.61
CA ASP A 71 40.33 -19.71 1.22
C ASP A 71 38.97 -19.10 0.86
N THR A 72 38.88 -17.78 0.97
CA THR A 72 37.66 -17.03 0.63
C THR A 72 37.46 -16.83 -0.88
N THR A 73 38.25 -17.48 -1.73
CA THR A 73 37.96 -17.60 -3.18
C THR A 73 37.13 -18.85 -3.51
N LYS A 74 36.80 -19.64 -2.49
CA LYS A 74 35.92 -20.80 -2.52
C LYS A 74 34.73 -20.58 -1.59
N PRO A 75 33.60 -21.27 -1.81
CA PRO A 75 32.43 -21.14 -0.95
C PRO A 75 32.76 -21.29 0.54
N VAL A 76 32.35 -20.30 1.34
CA VAL A 76 32.47 -20.30 2.81
C VAL A 76 31.09 -20.10 3.42
N LYS A 77 30.77 -20.91 4.42
CA LYS A 77 29.60 -20.70 5.28
C LYS A 77 29.98 -19.80 6.45
N TRP A 78 29.24 -18.70 6.62
CA TRP A 78 29.42 -17.75 7.72
C TRP A 78 28.23 -17.79 8.69
N THR A 79 28.52 -17.72 9.99
CA THR A 79 27.53 -17.59 11.05
C THR A 79 28.05 -16.66 12.16
N THR A 80 27.14 -16.03 12.90
CA THR A 80 27.45 -15.23 14.10
C THR A 80 26.90 -15.88 15.36
N SER A 81 27.53 -15.61 16.51
CA SER A 81 26.98 -15.99 17.82
C SER A 81 25.98 -14.98 18.37
N ASP A 82 25.96 -13.75 17.85
CA ASP A 82 25.06 -12.67 18.26
C ASP A 82 24.86 -11.66 17.11
N PRO A 83 23.80 -11.80 16.30
CA PRO A 83 23.53 -10.93 15.16
C PRO A 83 23.12 -9.52 15.56
N TYR A 84 22.74 -9.30 16.82
CA TYR A 84 22.41 -7.96 17.33
C TYR A 84 23.65 -7.18 17.75
N VAL A 85 24.82 -7.82 17.84
CA VAL A 85 26.11 -7.17 18.05
C VAL A 85 26.88 -7.05 16.74
N ALA A 86 27.08 -8.16 16.03
CA ALA A 86 27.72 -8.18 14.72
C ALA A 86 27.03 -9.18 13.79
N TYR A 87 26.54 -8.67 12.66
CA TYR A 87 25.91 -9.48 11.61
C TYR A 87 26.95 -9.87 10.56
N VAL A 88 26.80 -11.05 9.94
CA VAL A 88 27.68 -11.51 8.86
C VAL A 88 26.88 -12.12 7.73
N ASP A 89 27.22 -11.76 6.50
CA ASP A 89 26.72 -12.37 5.27
C ASP A 89 27.78 -12.29 4.14
N MET A 90 27.38 -12.62 2.92
CA MET A 90 28.19 -12.47 1.70
C MET A 90 27.44 -11.71 0.59
N VAL A 91 26.27 -11.13 0.90
CA VAL A 91 25.44 -10.49 -0.12
C VAL A 91 26.05 -9.15 -0.50
N GLY A 92 26.23 -8.93 -1.80
CA GLY A 92 26.87 -7.72 -2.35
C GLY A 92 28.38 -7.84 -2.55
N ASN A 93 29.00 -8.98 -2.22
CA ASN A 93 30.38 -9.24 -2.60
C ASN A 93 30.52 -9.39 -4.13
N GLU A 94 31.72 -9.11 -4.64
CA GLU A 94 32.07 -9.38 -6.03
C GLU A 94 32.06 -10.89 -6.34
N LYS A 95 31.88 -11.22 -7.62
CA LYS A 95 31.88 -12.60 -8.11
C LYS A 95 33.14 -13.36 -7.64
N GLY A 96 32.94 -14.53 -7.05
CA GLY A 96 34.02 -15.36 -6.50
C GLY A 96 34.64 -14.87 -5.18
N ASP A 97 34.14 -13.79 -4.56
CA ASP A 97 34.55 -13.35 -3.22
C ASP A 97 33.58 -13.86 -2.14
N PHE A 98 33.99 -14.91 -1.43
CA PHE A 98 33.25 -15.54 -0.34
C PHE A 98 33.71 -15.05 1.05
N SER A 99 34.31 -13.86 1.14
CA SER A 99 34.67 -13.25 2.43
C SER A 99 33.44 -12.86 3.24
N GLY A 100 33.53 -12.98 4.56
CA GLY A 100 32.43 -12.64 5.45
C GLY A 100 32.32 -11.13 5.59
N LYS A 101 31.29 -10.52 5.01
CA LYS A 101 30.97 -9.10 5.19
C LYS A 101 30.36 -8.93 6.57
N ILE A 102 31.04 -8.23 7.47
CA ILE A 102 30.65 -8.05 8.87
C ILE A 102 30.14 -6.62 9.07
N LEU A 103 28.90 -6.49 9.56
CA LEU A 103 28.29 -5.24 10.00
C LEU A 103 28.33 -5.14 11.53
N GLY A 104 28.82 -4.01 12.05
CA GLY A 104 28.72 -3.68 13.48
C GLY A 104 27.33 -3.12 13.81
N VAL A 105 26.61 -3.72 14.75
CA VAL A 105 25.19 -3.40 15.00
C VAL A 105 24.97 -2.63 16.30
N SER A 106 25.34 -3.23 17.44
CA SER A 106 25.26 -2.61 18.76
C SER A 106 26.48 -2.97 19.62
N GLY A 107 26.69 -2.22 20.71
CA GLY A 107 27.82 -2.43 21.61
C GLY A 107 27.85 -3.84 22.20
N GLY A 108 28.99 -4.53 22.13
CA GLY A 108 29.16 -5.88 22.66
C GLY A 108 30.31 -6.67 22.05
N THR A 109 30.28 -7.99 22.21
CA THR A 109 31.22 -8.90 21.55
C THR A 109 30.47 -10.11 20.99
N ALA A 110 30.74 -10.44 19.73
CA ALA A 110 30.22 -11.61 19.04
C ALA A 110 31.36 -12.44 18.46
N LYS A 111 31.13 -13.74 18.26
CA LYS A 111 32.00 -14.64 17.51
C LYS A 111 31.44 -14.85 16.12
N ILE A 112 32.23 -14.56 15.10
CA ILE A 112 31.95 -14.90 13.71
C ILE A 112 32.70 -16.18 13.35
N THR A 113 31.99 -17.16 12.80
CA THR A 113 32.56 -18.46 12.42
C THR A 113 32.46 -18.63 10.91
N GLY A 114 33.61 -18.85 10.26
CA GLY A 114 33.70 -19.19 8.84
C GLY A 114 34.08 -20.65 8.66
N THR A 115 33.30 -21.42 7.89
CA THR A 115 33.57 -22.84 7.58
C THR A 115 33.62 -23.04 6.07
N GLY A 116 34.73 -23.57 5.58
CA GLY A 116 34.98 -23.77 4.15
C GLY A 116 36.20 -24.66 3.94
N VAL A 117 37.08 -24.29 3.02
CA VAL A 117 38.35 -24.98 2.76
C VAL A 117 39.54 -24.04 2.94
N ASP A 118 40.72 -24.59 3.22
CA ASP A 118 41.98 -23.86 3.12
C ASP A 118 42.50 -23.83 1.67
N THR A 119 43.65 -23.19 1.45
CA THR A 119 44.28 -23.07 0.12
C THR A 119 44.75 -24.40 -0.48
N THR A 120 44.73 -25.48 0.30
CA THR A 120 45.02 -26.85 -0.16
C THR A 120 43.75 -27.65 -0.50
N GLY A 121 42.57 -27.08 -0.24
CA GLY A 121 41.27 -27.73 -0.38
C GLY A 121 40.84 -28.56 0.83
N ALA A 122 41.57 -28.51 1.95
CA ALA A 122 41.21 -29.23 3.16
C ALA A 122 40.14 -28.46 3.95
N ALA A 123 39.16 -29.17 4.51
CA ALA A 123 38.10 -28.56 5.31
C ALA A 123 38.68 -27.76 6.48
N LYS A 124 38.19 -26.53 6.66
CA LYS A 124 38.70 -25.59 7.67
C LYS A 124 37.57 -24.78 8.29
N THR A 125 37.68 -24.56 9.60
CA THR A 125 36.86 -23.61 10.35
C THR A 125 37.75 -22.58 11.04
N VAL A 126 37.35 -21.32 11.02
CA VAL A 126 38.00 -20.21 11.74
C VAL A 126 36.99 -19.43 12.56
N GLU A 127 37.32 -19.13 13.81
CA GLU A 127 36.57 -18.22 14.68
C GLU A 127 37.25 -16.84 14.72
N ILE A 128 36.45 -15.79 14.62
CA ILE A 128 36.85 -14.38 14.70
C ILE A 128 36.08 -13.73 15.84
N THR A 129 36.79 -13.17 16.82
CA THR A 129 36.16 -12.35 17.87
C THR A 129 35.96 -10.94 17.36
N VAL A 130 34.71 -10.47 17.31
CA VAL A 130 34.35 -9.10 16.90
C VAL A 130 33.86 -8.35 18.12
N THR A 131 34.56 -7.27 18.49
CA THR A 131 34.14 -6.35 19.54
C THR A 131 33.62 -5.06 18.90
N VAL A 132 32.34 -4.77 19.16
CA VAL A 132 31.66 -3.60 18.62
C VAL A 132 31.52 -2.54 19.71
N VAL A 133 31.91 -1.30 19.39
CA VAL A 133 31.78 -0.15 20.28
C VAL A 133 30.61 0.71 19.81
N GLU A 134 29.70 1.05 20.72
CA GLU A 134 28.64 2.02 20.43
C GLU A 134 29.24 3.43 20.38
N ALA A 135 29.13 4.06 19.22
CA ALA A 135 29.72 5.37 18.92
C ALA A 135 28.71 6.36 18.33
N GLN A 136 27.46 5.96 18.10
CA GLN A 136 26.43 6.86 17.57
C GLN A 136 25.98 7.86 18.63
N ALA A 137 25.84 9.12 18.22
CA ALA A 137 25.46 10.20 19.13
C ALA A 137 23.99 10.14 19.57
N THR A 138 23.14 9.43 18.81
CA THR A 138 21.71 9.28 19.08
C THR A 138 21.33 7.81 18.99
N THR A 139 20.92 7.25 20.14
CA THR A 139 20.50 5.86 20.28
C THR A 139 19.19 5.79 21.06
N ASN A 140 18.43 4.73 20.80
CA ASN A 140 17.23 4.39 21.53
C ASN A 140 17.45 3.11 22.34
N LEU A 141 16.70 2.98 23.43
CA LEU A 141 16.74 1.78 24.26
C LEU A 141 15.86 0.69 23.62
N GLU A 142 16.48 -0.11 22.75
CA GLU A 142 15.84 -1.16 21.98
C GLU A 142 15.65 -2.45 22.79
N LYS A 143 14.56 -3.17 22.50
CA LYS A 143 14.30 -4.51 23.05
C LYS A 143 14.84 -5.56 22.08
N LEU A 144 15.80 -6.34 22.56
CA LEU A 144 16.38 -7.47 21.84
C LEU A 144 15.97 -8.76 22.55
N VAL A 145 15.60 -9.78 21.81
CA VAL A 145 15.16 -11.06 22.37
C VAL A 145 16.11 -12.16 21.95
N TYR A 146 16.64 -12.88 22.94
CA TYR A 146 17.49 -14.05 22.74
C TYR A 146 16.70 -15.29 23.12
N TYR A 147 16.82 -16.33 22.29
CA TYR A 147 16.09 -17.60 22.45
C TYR A 147 17.05 -18.70 22.86
N TYR A 148 16.61 -19.53 23.82
CA TYR A 148 17.40 -20.63 24.35
C TYR A 148 16.56 -21.90 24.46
N ASN A 149 17.12 -23.01 24.00
CA ASN A 149 16.52 -24.33 24.15
C ASN A 149 16.70 -24.85 25.58
N ALA A 150 15.81 -25.75 26.00
CA ALA A 150 15.90 -26.41 27.29
C ALA A 150 17.28 -27.06 27.51
N GLY A 151 17.90 -26.75 28.65
CA GLY A 151 19.23 -27.25 29.01
C GLY A 151 20.42 -26.50 28.40
N ASP A 152 20.20 -25.39 27.68
CA ASP A 152 21.30 -24.51 27.25
C ASP A 152 22.02 -23.92 28.48
N ASP A 153 23.34 -24.07 28.53
CA ASP A 153 24.19 -23.64 29.67
C ASP A 153 24.16 -22.12 29.91
N ARG A 154 23.68 -21.33 28.94
CA ARG A 154 23.51 -19.88 29.07
C ARG A 154 22.25 -19.51 29.86
N ILE A 155 21.31 -20.44 30.04
CA ILE A 155 20.14 -20.23 30.89
C ILE A 155 20.61 -20.19 32.35
N PRO A 156 20.38 -19.10 33.10
CA PRO A 156 20.80 -19.02 34.49
C PRO A 156 20.12 -20.10 35.34
N ALA A 157 20.89 -20.94 36.04
CA ALA A 157 20.34 -22.00 36.89
C ALA A 157 19.31 -21.48 37.92
N ALA A 158 19.54 -20.26 38.44
CA ALA A 158 18.65 -19.59 39.39
C ALA A 158 17.24 -19.31 38.83
N LEU A 159 17.08 -19.17 37.51
CA LEU A 159 15.79 -18.88 36.86
C LEU A 159 14.74 -19.94 37.22
N SER A 160 15.13 -21.23 37.19
CA SER A 160 14.25 -22.37 37.52
C SER A 160 13.73 -22.38 38.95
N THR A 161 14.41 -21.67 39.86
CA THR A 161 14.06 -21.56 41.29
C THR A 161 13.56 -20.17 41.67
N SER A 162 13.50 -19.25 40.71
CA SER A 162 13.11 -17.86 40.97
C SER A 162 11.63 -17.76 41.32
N THR A 163 11.29 -16.83 42.21
CA THR A 163 9.91 -16.56 42.60
C THR A 163 9.56 -15.13 42.28
N TRP A 164 8.41 -14.90 41.65
CA TRP A 164 7.83 -13.56 41.51
C TRP A 164 6.96 -13.22 42.73
N LYS A 165 6.80 -11.92 42.97
CA LYS A 165 5.92 -11.41 44.03
C LYS A 165 4.47 -11.61 43.61
N THR A 166 3.68 -12.30 44.42
CA THR A 166 2.25 -12.59 44.16
C THR A 166 1.29 -11.70 44.95
N THR A 167 1.80 -10.94 45.91
CA THR A 167 1.03 -9.98 46.73
C THR A 167 1.44 -8.56 46.39
N ASN A 168 0.53 -7.61 46.63
CA ASN A 168 0.75 -6.18 46.32
C ASN A 168 1.18 -5.97 44.86
N ILE A 169 0.52 -6.69 43.94
CA ILE A 169 0.72 -6.50 42.51
C ILE A 169 0.49 -5.01 42.19
N PRO A 170 1.39 -4.35 41.45
CA PRO A 170 1.26 -2.94 41.13
C PRO A 170 -0.09 -2.63 40.51
N SER A 171 -0.67 -1.48 40.85
CA SER A 171 -1.77 -0.89 40.09
C SER A 171 -1.21 -0.08 38.93
N ALA A 172 -2.02 0.11 37.89
CA ALA A 172 -1.67 1.03 36.82
C ALA A 172 -1.43 2.45 37.39
N PRO A 173 -0.51 3.23 36.82
CA PRO A 173 -0.34 4.64 37.18
C PRO A 173 -1.65 5.41 37.04
N ALA A 174 -1.80 6.49 37.81
CA ALA A 174 -2.98 7.35 37.72
C ALA A 174 -3.24 7.80 36.27
N GLY A 175 -4.49 7.67 35.82
CA GLY A 175 -4.91 8.01 34.45
C GLY A 175 -4.60 6.95 33.39
N LYS A 176 -4.02 5.80 33.75
CA LYS A 176 -3.75 4.68 32.83
C LYS A 176 -4.51 3.42 33.25
N LYS A 177 -4.66 2.51 32.30
CA LYS A 177 -5.12 1.13 32.52
C LYS A 177 -4.02 0.17 32.11
N PHE A 178 -3.91 -0.95 32.81
CA PHE A 178 -3.06 -2.03 32.35
C PHE A 178 -3.76 -2.87 31.27
N PRO A 179 -3.00 -3.47 30.34
CA PRO A 179 -3.56 -4.32 29.28
C PRO A 179 -4.25 -5.59 29.79
N SER A 180 -3.73 -6.22 30.85
CA SER A 180 -4.36 -7.40 31.48
C SER A 180 -5.32 -7.01 32.62
N LYS A 181 -6.40 -7.81 32.75
CA LYS A 181 -7.38 -7.78 33.86
C LYS A 181 -6.88 -8.54 35.08
N SER A 182 -5.91 -9.43 34.93
CA SER A 182 -5.53 -10.41 35.95
C SER A 182 -4.03 -10.73 35.88
N TYR A 183 -3.25 -9.91 36.56
CA TYR A 183 -1.85 -10.20 36.84
C TYR A 183 -1.74 -11.19 38.00
N VAL A 184 -0.83 -12.15 37.87
CA VAL A 184 -0.58 -13.19 38.88
C VAL A 184 0.70 -12.96 39.69
N GLY A 185 1.54 -12.03 39.23
CA GLY A 185 2.73 -11.61 39.97
C GLY A 185 3.59 -10.61 39.22
N TYR A 186 4.75 -10.28 39.79
CA TYR A 186 5.74 -9.40 39.18
C TYR A 186 7.15 -9.58 39.77
N VAL A 187 8.16 -9.09 39.06
CA VAL A 187 9.52 -8.89 39.57
C VAL A 187 9.92 -7.42 39.44
N GLU A 188 10.82 -6.98 40.32
CA GLU A 188 11.38 -5.62 40.28
C GLU A 188 12.58 -5.60 39.33
N GLY A 189 12.64 -4.56 38.50
CA GLY A 189 13.88 -4.09 37.90
C GLY A 189 14.55 -3.03 38.78
N GLU A 190 15.51 -2.35 38.20
CA GLU A 190 16.18 -1.18 38.77
C GLU A 190 15.36 0.09 38.52
N ASP A 191 15.63 1.16 39.27
CA ASP A 191 15.02 2.50 39.08
C ASP A 191 13.48 2.51 38.94
N GLY A 192 12.81 1.61 39.67
CA GLY A 192 11.35 1.51 39.70
C GLY A 192 10.72 0.78 38.50
N VAL A 193 11.53 0.21 37.60
CA VAL A 193 11.08 -0.68 36.53
C VAL A 193 10.42 -1.93 37.14
N LYS A 194 9.36 -2.43 36.51
CA LYS A 194 8.67 -3.65 36.93
C LYS A 194 8.28 -4.50 35.74
N TRP A 195 8.36 -5.80 35.92
CA TRP A 195 7.92 -6.79 34.96
C TRP A 195 6.78 -7.59 35.57
N LEU A 196 5.56 -7.37 35.07
CA LEU A 196 4.36 -8.03 35.57
C LEU A 196 4.00 -9.22 34.66
N ILE A 197 3.53 -10.31 35.26
CA ILE A 197 3.07 -11.51 34.54
C ILE A 197 1.55 -11.63 34.62
N SER A 198 0.90 -11.83 33.48
CA SER A 198 -0.53 -12.16 33.41
C SER A 198 -0.77 -13.56 32.87
N LYS A 199 -1.93 -14.12 33.24
CA LYS A 199 -2.43 -15.44 32.80
C LYS A 199 -3.83 -15.24 32.23
N ASP A 200 -3.93 -14.47 31.15
CA ASP A 200 -5.20 -14.10 30.57
C ASP A 200 -5.80 -15.27 29.76
N THR A 201 -7.11 -15.48 29.88
CA THR A 201 -7.86 -16.32 28.93
C THR A 201 -8.39 -15.42 27.82
N LEU A 202 -7.89 -15.63 26.60
CA LEU A 202 -8.15 -14.81 25.41
C LEU A 202 -9.02 -15.56 24.39
N ILE A 203 -9.52 -14.79 23.42
CA ILE A 203 -10.36 -15.25 22.31
C ILE A 203 -9.68 -14.85 21.00
N LYS A 204 -9.65 -15.72 20.00
CA LYS A 204 -9.17 -15.40 18.66
C LYS A 204 -10.32 -15.46 17.67
N SER A 205 -10.46 -14.46 16.80
CA SER A 205 -11.39 -14.52 15.68
C SER A 205 -10.90 -15.50 14.60
N ASN A 206 -11.80 -16.29 14.02
CA ASN A 206 -11.40 -17.33 13.08
C ASN A 206 -11.23 -16.87 11.64
N ASP A 207 -11.68 -15.68 11.24
CA ASP A 207 -11.50 -15.06 9.91
C ASP A 207 -12.03 -13.60 9.91
N LYS A 208 -11.93 -12.89 8.76
CA LYS A 208 -12.58 -11.58 8.54
C LYS A 208 -14.11 -11.72 8.74
N ILE A 209 -14.74 -10.76 9.42
CA ILE A 209 -16.20 -10.62 9.37
C ILE A 209 -16.52 -10.08 7.98
N ILE A 210 -17.24 -10.87 7.18
CA ILE A 210 -17.71 -10.43 5.87
C ILE A 210 -19.01 -9.68 6.12
N LEU A 211 -19.05 -8.38 5.84
CA LEU A 211 -20.29 -7.62 5.92
C LEU A 211 -21.28 -8.17 4.89
N GLY A 212 -22.54 -8.32 5.28
CA GLY A 212 -23.58 -9.01 4.52
C GLY A 212 -23.62 -10.54 4.67
N ASP A 213 -22.70 -11.18 5.40
CA ASP A 213 -22.65 -12.65 5.53
C ASP A 213 -23.38 -13.18 6.77
N GLU A 214 -24.62 -13.64 6.60
CA GLU A 214 -25.47 -14.14 7.70
C GLU A 214 -24.95 -15.40 8.45
N ARG A 215 -23.80 -15.98 8.05
CA ARG A 215 -23.23 -17.17 8.71
C ARG A 215 -22.66 -16.81 10.10
N ALA A 216 -22.77 -17.74 11.04
CA ALA A 216 -22.11 -17.59 12.34
C ALA A 216 -20.58 -17.55 12.17
N HIS A 217 -19.95 -16.42 12.51
CA HIS A 217 -18.51 -16.29 12.50
C HIS A 217 -17.90 -17.06 13.68
N GLY A 218 -16.99 -17.99 13.37
CA GLY A 218 -16.37 -18.82 14.39
C GLY A 218 -15.36 -18.04 15.23
N VAL A 219 -15.20 -18.43 16.49
CA VAL A 219 -14.07 -17.99 17.34
C VAL A 219 -13.33 -19.20 17.92
N ILE A 220 -12.03 -19.05 18.16
CA ILE A 220 -11.27 -19.93 19.07
C ILE A 220 -11.31 -19.29 20.45
N SER A 221 -11.78 -20.03 21.45
CA SER A 221 -11.84 -19.57 22.84
C SER A 221 -10.99 -20.47 23.75
N GLY A 222 -10.81 -20.04 25.00
CA GLY A 222 -10.03 -20.81 25.99
C GLY A 222 -8.51 -20.75 25.78
N ILE A 223 -8.02 -19.78 25.01
CA ILE A 223 -6.58 -19.59 24.80
C ILE A 223 -6.00 -18.98 26.08
N VAL A 224 -5.24 -19.75 26.86
CA VAL A 224 -4.43 -19.15 27.94
C VAL A 224 -3.20 -18.55 27.28
N SER A 225 -3.15 -17.22 27.23
CA SER A 225 -1.98 -16.50 26.73
C SER A 225 -1.29 -15.82 27.89
N ASP A 226 -0.18 -16.41 28.30
CA ASP A 226 0.73 -15.73 29.19
C ASP A 226 1.28 -14.48 28.48
N ALA A 227 1.41 -13.41 29.26
CA ALA A 227 1.97 -12.16 28.78
C ALA A 227 2.83 -11.52 29.85
N ILE A 228 3.74 -10.68 29.39
CA ILE A 228 4.58 -9.86 30.23
C ILE A 228 4.23 -8.40 29.96
N THR A 229 3.95 -7.64 31.02
CA THR A 229 3.83 -6.19 30.95
C THR A 229 5.08 -5.56 31.54
N LEU A 230 5.82 -4.82 30.70
CA LEU A 230 6.87 -3.92 31.17
C LEU A 230 6.22 -2.63 31.66
N TYR A 231 6.45 -2.29 32.92
CA TYR A 231 6.23 -0.94 33.44
C TYR A 231 7.58 -0.26 33.69
N ASP A 232 7.88 0.79 32.93
CA ASP A 232 9.08 1.61 33.12
C ASP A 232 8.69 3.07 33.37
N PRO A 233 8.78 3.56 34.63
CA PRO A 233 8.43 4.95 34.95
C PRO A 233 9.38 5.97 34.33
N ASN A 234 10.54 5.55 33.83
CA ASN A 234 11.59 6.42 33.30
C ASN A 234 11.40 6.72 31.80
N LEU A 235 10.44 6.07 31.14
CA LEU A 235 10.09 6.33 29.75
C LEU A 235 9.04 7.45 29.62
N SER A 236 8.86 7.93 28.38
CA SER A 236 7.77 8.84 28.00
C SER A 236 6.43 8.26 28.44
N SER A 237 5.44 9.10 28.78
CA SER A 237 4.15 8.63 29.28
C SER A 237 3.47 7.61 28.35
N ALA A 238 3.60 7.77 27.03
CA ALA A 238 3.03 6.83 26.06
C ALA A 238 3.68 5.43 26.12
N ASP A 239 4.95 5.34 26.54
CA ASP A 239 5.77 4.12 26.48
C ASP A 239 6.01 3.45 27.83
N GLN A 240 5.53 4.06 28.93
CA GLN A 240 5.74 3.52 30.28
C GLN A 240 5.12 2.14 30.47
N ILE A 241 4.13 1.75 29.66
CA ILE A 241 3.46 0.45 29.73
C ILE A 241 3.62 -0.20 28.36
N GLN A 242 4.22 -1.39 28.32
CA GLN A 242 4.41 -2.14 27.07
C GLN A 242 3.94 -3.58 27.26
N TYR A 243 3.09 -4.05 26.36
CA TYR A 243 2.48 -5.39 26.45
C TYR A 243 3.19 -6.38 25.53
N LEU A 244 3.94 -7.29 26.13
CA LEU A 244 4.80 -8.24 25.42
C LEU A 244 4.13 -9.62 25.42
N GLN A 245 3.75 -10.07 24.22
CA GLN A 245 3.04 -11.31 23.98
C GLN A 245 3.62 -12.11 22.82
N GLY A 246 3.23 -13.38 22.74
CA GLY A 246 3.50 -14.21 21.57
C GLY A 246 4.94 -14.70 21.50
N GLY A 247 5.24 -15.47 20.46
CA GLY A 247 6.55 -16.08 20.26
C GLY A 247 7.70 -15.10 20.12
N ARG A 248 7.40 -13.82 19.90
CA ARG A 248 8.41 -12.77 19.87
C ARG A 248 9.07 -12.59 21.24
N TYR A 249 8.33 -12.75 22.33
CA TYR A 249 8.83 -12.46 23.69
C TYR A 249 8.77 -13.66 24.62
N ILE A 250 7.86 -14.60 24.38
CA ILE A 250 7.60 -15.75 25.25
C ILE A 250 8.14 -17.02 24.59
N PRO A 251 8.75 -17.97 25.34
CA PRO A 251 9.21 -19.25 24.78
C PRO A 251 8.07 -20.03 24.09
N GLN A 252 8.41 -20.81 23.06
CA GLN A 252 7.44 -21.58 22.27
C GLN A 252 7.91 -23.01 21.99
N THR A 253 6.96 -23.93 21.92
CA THR A 253 7.19 -25.36 21.65
C THR A 253 6.58 -25.85 20.34
N GLY A 254 5.68 -25.07 19.73
CA GLY A 254 4.92 -25.49 18.56
C GLY A 254 3.79 -26.50 18.85
N GLU A 255 3.52 -26.82 20.12
CA GLU A 255 2.33 -27.60 20.53
C GLU A 255 1.05 -26.74 20.34
N SER A 256 -0.17 -27.19 20.67
CA SER A 256 -1.40 -26.38 20.55
C SER A 256 -1.96 -26.00 21.92
N SER A 257 -2.28 -24.72 22.17
CA SER A 257 -2.78 -24.22 23.48
C SER A 257 -4.26 -23.85 23.52
N GLY A 258 -4.99 -23.95 22.40
CA GLY A 258 -6.42 -23.61 22.34
C GLY A 258 -7.19 -24.45 21.32
N SER A 259 -8.51 -24.47 21.46
CA SER A 259 -9.44 -25.18 20.58
C SER A 259 -10.68 -24.33 20.27
N GLY A 260 -11.16 -24.37 19.03
CA GLY A 260 -12.38 -23.67 18.60
C GLY A 260 -12.93 -24.25 17.31
N THR A 261 -13.79 -23.50 16.62
CA THR A 261 -14.37 -23.91 15.33
C THR A 261 -14.17 -22.82 14.28
N ASN A 262 -13.50 -23.10 13.16
CA ASN A 262 -13.33 -22.14 12.07
C ASN A 262 -14.68 -21.70 11.44
N ASN A 263 -14.66 -20.78 10.49
CA ASN A 263 -15.88 -20.28 9.83
C ASN A 263 -16.71 -21.36 9.11
N ALA A 264 -16.14 -22.54 8.86
CA ALA A 264 -16.86 -23.70 8.34
C ALA A 264 -17.41 -24.63 9.44
N GLY A 265 -17.31 -24.24 10.71
CA GLY A 265 -17.72 -25.03 11.88
C GLY A 265 -16.74 -26.17 12.24
N ASN A 266 -15.60 -26.28 11.56
CA ASN A 266 -14.62 -27.36 11.79
C ASN A 266 -13.70 -27.03 12.96
N THR A 267 -13.31 -28.04 13.75
CA THR A 267 -12.37 -27.86 14.86
C THR A 267 -11.06 -27.21 14.38
N ALA A 268 -10.66 -26.13 15.04
CA ALA A 268 -9.43 -25.41 14.79
C ALA A 268 -8.60 -25.30 16.09
N THR A 269 -7.28 -25.37 15.94
CA THR A 269 -6.31 -25.31 17.03
C THR A 269 -5.38 -24.11 16.85
N PHE A 270 -4.91 -23.53 17.95
CA PHE A 270 -3.95 -22.41 17.93
C PHE A 270 -2.62 -22.83 18.58
N ASN A 271 -1.51 -22.38 18.02
CA ASN A 271 -0.17 -22.76 18.48
C ASN A 271 0.10 -22.29 19.92
N ALA A 272 0.71 -23.17 20.71
CA ALA A 272 1.00 -23.03 22.12
C ALA A 272 2.25 -22.17 22.33
N LYS A 273 2.00 -21.02 22.94
CA LYS A 273 2.96 -20.36 23.82
C LYS A 273 3.28 -21.32 24.96
N GLU A 274 4.53 -21.40 25.40
CA GLU A 274 4.80 -22.10 26.65
C GLU A 274 4.16 -21.37 27.81
N VAL A 275 3.62 -22.15 28.75
CA VAL A 275 3.22 -21.61 30.04
C VAL A 275 4.48 -21.14 30.76
N ILE A 276 4.55 -19.85 31.05
CA ILE A 276 5.59 -19.22 31.85
C ILE A 276 5.53 -19.80 33.26
N THR A 277 6.59 -20.49 33.66
CA THR A 277 6.72 -21.04 35.02
C THR A 277 7.47 -20.09 35.95
N ASN A 278 8.46 -19.37 35.43
CA ASN A 278 9.33 -18.50 36.23
C ASN A 278 9.78 -17.29 35.40
N ILE A 279 9.99 -16.16 36.07
CA ILE A 279 10.66 -14.98 35.50
C ILE A 279 11.70 -14.45 36.47
N MET A 280 12.78 -13.89 35.95
CA MET A 280 13.87 -13.35 36.75
C MET A 280 14.43 -12.08 36.10
N PRO A 281 14.58 -10.97 36.85
CA PRO A 281 15.26 -9.80 36.30
C PRO A 281 16.72 -10.14 35.97
N ASP A 282 17.25 -9.57 34.90
CA ASP A 282 18.64 -9.82 34.49
C ASP A 282 19.67 -8.90 35.18
N GLY A 283 19.19 -8.01 36.06
CA GLY A 283 20.00 -7.02 36.76
C GLY A 283 20.36 -5.78 35.94
N ASN A 284 19.82 -5.61 34.73
CA ASN A 284 20.02 -4.43 33.88
C ASN A 284 18.69 -4.01 33.21
N ASN A 285 17.60 -4.08 33.97
CA ASN A 285 16.24 -3.80 33.51
C ASN A 285 15.72 -4.69 32.36
N GLY A 286 16.40 -5.77 32.00
CA GLY A 286 15.89 -6.85 31.16
C GLY A 286 15.22 -7.97 31.97
N LEU A 287 14.76 -9.00 31.27
CA LEU A 287 13.97 -10.09 31.86
C LEU A 287 14.31 -11.45 31.24
N TRP A 288 14.58 -12.43 32.10
CA TRP A 288 14.55 -13.85 31.75
C TRP A 288 13.16 -14.43 31.98
N ILE A 289 12.69 -15.23 31.03
CA ILE A 289 11.38 -15.90 31.07
C ILE A 289 11.63 -17.39 30.81
N LEU A 290 11.14 -18.26 31.70
CA LEU A 290 11.23 -19.71 31.56
C LEU A 290 9.87 -20.30 31.24
N GLY A 291 9.81 -21.11 30.19
CA GLY A 291 8.64 -21.90 29.83
C GLY A 291 8.63 -23.28 30.48
N GLU A 292 7.45 -23.90 30.53
CA GLU A 292 7.21 -25.20 31.17
C GLU A 292 8.01 -26.38 30.59
N LYS A 293 8.45 -26.31 29.32
CA LYS A 293 9.30 -27.34 28.72
C LYS A 293 10.78 -27.08 28.96
N GLY A 294 11.12 -25.98 29.63
CA GLY A 294 12.47 -25.59 30.00
C GLY A 294 13.15 -24.67 28.98
N ASN A 295 12.51 -24.32 27.86
CA ASN A 295 13.04 -23.29 26.97
C ASN A 295 12.92 -21.92 27.63
N ALA A 296 13.80 -20.99 27.24
CA ALA A 296 13.84 -19.66 27.82
C ALA A 296 13.98 -18.57 26.76
N THR A 297 13.45 -17.39 27.06
CA THR A 297 13.74 -16.14 26.35
C THR A 297 14.40 -15.17 27.31
N HIS A 298 15.32 -14.37 26.77
CA HIS A 298 15.95 -13.25 27.48
C HIS A 298 15.68 -11.97 26.72
N ILE A 299 14.88 -11.09 27.31
CA ILE A 299 14.62 -9.75 26.80
C ILE A 299 15.69 -8.82 27.37
N VAL A 300 16.57 -8.34 26.51
CA VAL A 300 17.62 -7.37 26.85
C VAL A 300 17.23 -6.00 26.34
N ARG A 301 17.56 -4.97 27.11
CA ARG A 301 17.39 -3.57 26.72
C ARG A 301 18.76 -2.98 26.41
N LYS A 302 19.07 -2.75 25.13
CA LYS A 302 20.38 -2.22 24.67
C LYS A 302 20.21 -0.89 23.93
N GLN A 303 21.23 -0.04 24.00
CA GLN A 303 21.29 1.15 23.16
C GLN A 303 21.58 0.73 21.72
N MET A 304 20.83 1.28 20.76
CA MET A 304 21.02 1.09 19.34
C MET A 304 20.47 2.30 18.57
N SER A 305 21.17 2.73 17.52
CA SER A 305 20.67 3.80 16.64
C SER A 305 19.63 3.27 15.65
N LEU A 306 18.71 4.13 15.18
CA LEU A 306 17.79 3.77 14.08
C LEU A 306 18.55 3.38 12.80
N GLN A 307 19.72 4.00 12.56
CA GLN A 307 20.59 3.63 11.44
C GLN A 307 21.08 2.18 11.55
N SER A 308 21.60 1.77 12.70
CA SER A 308 22.04 0.40 12.97
C SER A 308 20.89 -0.59 12.78
N LYS A 309 19.70 -0.22 13.26
CA LYS A 309 18.49 -1.04 13.12
C LYS A 309 18.09 -1.21 11.66
N ALA A 310 18.05 -0.13 10.88
CA ALA A 310 17.76 -0.15 9.44
C ALA A 310 18.77 -1.00 8.66
N LEU A 311 20.07 -0.89 8.99
CA LEU A 311 21.13 -1.70 8.37
C LEU A 311 20.99 -3.19 8.73
N LEU A 312 20.83 -3.53 10.02
CA LEU A 312 20.63 -4.93 10.44
C LEU A 312 19.43 -5.56 9.71
N GLN A 313 18.33 -4.83 9.67
CA GLN A 313 17.11 -5.27 9.00
C GLN A 313 17.32 -5.50 7.50
N THR A 314 18.07 -4.61 6.85
CA THR A 314 18.49 -4.75 5.44
C THR A 314 19.33 -6.02 5.23
N GLU A 315 20.32 -6.29 6.08
CA GLU A 315 21.15 -7.49 5.92
C GLU A 315 20.38 -8.78 6.16
N ILE A 316 19.46 -8.81 7.14
CA ILE A 316 18.54 -9.94 7.34
C ILE A 316 17.70 -10.17 6.08
N SER A 317 17.10 -9.11 5.52
CA SER A 317 16.27 -9.21 4.31
C SER A 317 17.08 -9.69 3.10
N ARG A 318 18.28 -9.15 2.88
CA ARG A 318 19.18 -9.60 1.80
C ARG A 318 19.61 -11.05 1.94
N ASN A 319 19.88 -11.49 3.17
CA ASN A 319 20.36 -12.84 3.40
C ASN A 319 19.28 -13.90 3.13
N TYR A 320 18.01 -13.57 3.40
CA TYR A 320 16.90 -14.53 3.29
C TYR A 320 15.92 -14.25 2.14
N THR A 321 15.48 -13.01 1.91
CA THR A 321 14.40 -12.65 0.96
C THR A 321 14.84 -12.35 -0.47
N ASP A 322 16.15 -12.31 -0.72
CA ASP A 322 16.69 -12.04 -2.06
C ASP A 322 16.36 -13.20 -3.02
N ARG A 323 15.62 -12.90 -4.10
CA ARG A 323 15.30 -13.81 -5.21
C ARG A 323 15.83 -13.18 -6.51
N PHE A 324 17.06 -13.48 -6.90
CA PHE A 324 17.71 -12.88 -8.09
C PHE A 324 17.81 -11.34 -8.03
N GLY A 325 17.94 -10.78 -6.82
CA GLY A 325 17.90 -9.34 -6.58
C GLY A 325 16.52 -8.80 -6.17
N PHE A 326 15.44 -9.55 -6.40
CA PHE A 326 14.12 -9.19 -5.88
C PHE A 326 14.05 -9.35 -4.38
N GLN A 327 13.33 -8.46 -3.69
CA GLN A 327 12.87 -8.70 -2.33
C GLN A 327 11.52 -9.42 -2.39
N SER A 328 11.52 -10.73 -2.23
CA SER A 328 10.25 -11.46 -2.16
C SER A 328 9.54 -11.19 -0.84
N GLY A 329 8.22 -10.96 -0.93
CA GLY A 329 7.35 -10.86 0.24
C GLY A 329 6.99 -12.22 0.88
N ASN A 330 7.54 -13.35 0.42
CA ASN A 330 7.09 -14.68 0.82
C ASN A 330 8.26 -15.63 1.11
N MET A 331 9.07 -15.25 2.09
CA MET A 331 10.05 -16.16 2.69
C MET A 331 9.42 -17.11 3.69
N ARG A 332 9.80 -18.40 3.61
CA ARG A 332 9.29 -19.45 4.50
C ARG A 332 10.40 -20.21 5.23
N PHE A 333 10.10 -20.70 6.42
CA PHE A 333 10.90 -21.65 7.22
C PHE A 333 10.20 -23.01 7.33
N ASN A 334 10.94 -24.09 7.56
CA ASN A 334 10.35 -25.44 7.76
C ASN A 334 9.76 -25.60 9.16
N SER A 335 10.35 -24.94 10.14
CA SER A 335 10.01 -25.07 11.55
C SER A 335 10.28 -23.76 12.29
N GLN A 336 9.74 -23.65 13.51
CA GLN A 336 10.07 -22.56 14.42
C GLN A 336 11.56 -22.56 14.80
N GLU A 337 12.15 -23.76 14.96
CA GLU A 337 13.58 -23.92 15.28
C GLU A 337 14.46 -23.31 14.19
N ASP A 338 14.14 -23.57 12.92
CA ASP A 338 14.87 -22.98 11.78
C ASP A 338 14.71 -21.46 11.74
N MET A 339 13.51 -20.94 11.98
CA MET A 339 13.27 -19.49 12.02
C MET A 339 14.08 -18.82 13.14
N ILE A 340 14.12 -19.41 14.34
CA ILE A 340 14.95 -18.91 15.46
C ILE A 340 16.44 -19.04 15.13
N LYS A 341 16.86 -20.15 14.52
CA LYS A 341 18.26 -20.35 14.11
C LYS A 341 18.69 -19.28 13.10
N ALA A 342 17.87 -19.00 12.09
CA ALA A 342 18.10 -17.93 11.12
C ALA A 342 18.26 -16.58 11.83
N LEU A 343 17.36 -16.28 12.76
CA LEU A 343 17.37 -15.04 13.53
C LEU A 343 18.59 -14.89 14.44
N MET A 344 19.03 -15.97 15.09
CA MET A 344 20.04 -15.94 16.15
C MET A 344 21.47 -16.22 15.66
N THR A 345 21.65 -16.68 14.42
CA THR A 345 22.96 -17.09 13.92
C THR A 345 23.34 -16.55 12.54
N ALA A 346 22.43 -15.84 11.86
CA ALA A 346 22.58 -15.45 10.45
C ALA A 346 22.83 -16.64 9.49
N ASP A 347 22.48 -17.87 9.90
CA ASP A 347 22.65 -19.06 9.08
C ASP A 347 21.65 -19.08 7.91
N LYS A 348 22.15 -18.71 6.72
CA LYS A 348 21.37 -18.71 5.47
C LYS A 348 20.70 -20.05 5.18
N ASP A 349 21.32 -21.17 5.58
CA ASP A 349 20.79 -22.52 5.31
C ASP A 349 19.52 -22.85 6.10
N ALA A 350 19.15 -22.02 7.09
CA ALA A 350 17.91 -22.19 7.84
C ALA A 350 16.66 -21.77 7.02
N GLY A 351 16.83 -21.00 5.94
CA GLY A 351 15.74 -20.65 5.03
C GLY A 351 15.22 -21.86 4.24
N ARG A 352 13.90 -22.04 4.14
CA ARG A 352 13.30 -23.15 3.39
C ARG A 352 13.12 -22.81 1.91
N GLY A 353 12.46 -21.69 1.63
CA GLY A 353 11.97 -21.37 0.30
C GLY A 353 11.73 -19.89 0.15
N ASN A 354 12.29 -19.33 -0.92
CA ASN A 354 11.89 -18.05 -1.48
C ASN A 354 10.94 -18.34 -2.66
N TYR A 355 9.80 -17.66 -2.73
CA TYR A 355 8.80 -17.90 -3.76
C TYR A 355 8.37 -16.59 -4.39
N ASP A 356 7.95 -16.63 -5.65
CA ASP A 356 7.25 -15.51 -6.25
C ASP A 356 6.00 -15.12 -5.45
N THR A 357 5.73 -13.82 -5.45
CA THR A 357 4.44 -13.26 -5.03
C THR A 357 3.82 -12.44 -6.15
N ASP A 358 2.59 -12.00 -5.94
CA ASP A 358 1.93 -11.08 -6.87
C ASP A 358 2.60 -9.70 -6.91
N ASN A 359 3.45 -9.35 -5.94
CA ASN A 359 4.02 -8.00 -5.75
C ASN A 359 5.55 -8.00 -5.60
N ASP A 360 6.26 -8.99 -6.15
CA ASP A 360 7.73 -9.06 -6.04
C ASP A 360 8.41 -7.82 -6.63
N GLY A 361 7.95 -7.35 -7.79
CA GLY A 361 8.46 -6.11 -8.40
C GLY A 361 8.23 -4.92 -7.48
N LEU A 362 7.02 -4.76 -6.95
CA LEU A 362 6.65 -3.67 -6.05
C LEU A 362 7.45 -3.67 -4.74
N TRP A 363 7.66 -4.81 -4.09
CA TRP A 363 8.48 -4.85 -2.88
C TRP A 363 9.94 -4.54 -3.16
N THR A 364 10.39 -4.87 -4.36
CA THR A 364 11.75 -4.59 -4.80
C THR A 364 11.94 -3.11 -5.14
N THR A 365 10.95 -2.42 -5.72
CA THR A 365 11.01 -0.97 -5.98
C THR A 365 11.16 -0.20 -4.67
N MET A 366 10.33 -0.50 -3.67
CA MET A 366 10.42 0.10 -2.34
C MET A 366 11.78 -0.13 -1.68
N TYR A 367 12.29 -1.36 -1.75
CA TYR A 367 13.61 -1.69 -1.23
C TYR A 367 14.72 -0.94 -1.96
N ALA A 368 14.70 -0.96 -3.29
CA ALA A 368 15.68 -0.30 -4.14
C ALA A 368 15.71 1.21 -3.88
N SER A 369 14.56 1.87 -3.72
CA SER A 369 14.49 3.29 -3.38
C SER A 369 15.14 3.58 -2.02
N GLY A 370 14.86 2.76 -0.99
CA GLY A 370 15.55 2.85 0.30
C GLY A 370 17.07 2.73 0.17
N GLU A 371 17.54 1.79 -0.65
CA GLU A 371 18.97 1.58 -0.87
C GLU A 371 19.64 2.66 -1.73
N ILE A 372 18.93 3.28 -2.68
CA ILE A 372 19.38 4.45 -3.43
C ILE A 372 19.58 5.63 -2.48
N TRP A 373 18.62 5.90 -1.60
CA TRP A 373 18.76 6.96 -0.60
C TRP A 373 19.86 6.67 0.42
N ARG A 374 20.01 5.41 0.84
CA ARG A 374 21.17 4.96 1.63
C ARG A 374 22.46 5.27 0.90
N TYR A 375 22.57 4.93 -0.38
CA TYR A 375 23.74 5.20 -1.19
C TYR A 375 24.05 6.71 -1.27
N ASN A 376 23.04 7.54 -1.55
CA ASN A 376 23.20 8.99 -1.60
C ASN A 376 23.71 9.56 -0.27
N TYR A 377 23.10 9.13 0.85
CA TYR A 377 23.54 9.54 2.18
C TYR A 377 24.97 9.11 2.48
N MET A 378 25.33 7.84 2.24
CA MET A 378 26.66 7.31 2.52
C MET A 378 27.72 7.98 1.64
N LYS A 379 27.43 8.20 0.36
CA LYS A 379 28.31 8.92 -0.58
C LYS A 379 28.55 10.36 -0.13
N ASN A 380 27.49 11.07 0.27
CA ASN A 380 27.58 12.45 0.75
C ASN A 380 28.34 12.55 2.09
N THR A 381 28.13 11.58 2.99
CA THR A 381 28.66 11.64 4.37
C THR A 381 30.08 11.08 4.49
N PHE A 382 30.39 9.97 3.81
CA PHE A 382 31.64 9.23 3.97
C PHE A 382 32.50 9.19 2.69
N GLY A 383 31.94 9.56 1.54
CA GLY A 383 32.60 9.51 0.25
C GLY A 383 32.47 8.15 -0.46
N PRO A 384 32.80 8.09 -1.77
CA PRO A 384 32.54 6.92 -2.62
C PRO A 384 33.39 5.68 -2.28
N ASN A 385 34.52 5.86 -1.59
CA ASN A 385 35.48 4.79 -1.32
C ASN A 385 35.27 4.11 0.04
N ASP A 386 34.36 4.61 0.87
CA ASP A 386 34.03 3.98 2.14
C ASP A 386 33.26 2.66 1.92
N GLU A 387 33.52 1.64 2.72
CA GLU A 387 32.88 0.33 2.56
C GLU A 387 31.36 0.40 2.74
N ARG A 388 30.85 1.32 3.57
CA ARG A 388 29.41 1.56 3.70
C ARG A 388 28.79 2.07 2.40
N THR A 389 29.52 2.94 1.70
CA THR A 389 29.08 3.50 0.41
C THR A 389 29.14 2.44 -0.70
N LYS A 390 30.17 1.61 -0.71
CA LYS A 390 30.30 0.51 -1.68
C LYS A 390 29.21 -0.54 -1.51
N ASP A 391 28.95 -0.97 -0.27
CA ASP A 391 27.85 -1.89 0.03
C ASP A 391 26.49 -1.29 -0.36
N ALA A 392 26.25 -0.01 -0.04
CA ALA A 392 25.04 0.71 -0.45
C ALA A 392 24.86 0.75 -1.97
N LYS A 393 25.92 1.08 -2.71
CA LYS A 393 25.90 1.09 -4.17
C LYS A 393 25.61 -0.30 -4.74
N ALA A 394 26.30 -1.33 -4.25
CA ALA A 394 26.14 -2.70 -4.73
C ALA A 394 24.72 -3.23 -4.46
N SER A 395 24.17 -2.92 -3.29
CA SER A 395 22.81 -3.29 -2.91
C SER A 395 21.75 -2.60 -3.78
N ALA A 396 21.89 -1.28 -3.98
CA ALA A 396 20.98 -0.50 -4.82
C ALA A 396 21.02 -0.96 -6.28
N ILE A 397 22.22 -1.12 -6.87
CA ILE A 397 22.36 -1.59 -8.27
C ILE A 397 21.75 -2.97 -8.43
N ARG A 398 22.02 -3.90 -7.51
CA ARG A 398 21.47 -5.26 -7.57
C ARG A 398 19.94 -5.27 -7.65
N ALA A 399 19.28 -4.49 -6.80
CA ALA A 399 17.82 -4.42 -6.80
C ALA A 399 17.28 -3.68 -8.04
N VAL A 400 17.90 -2.57 -8.45
CA VAL A 400 17.53 -1.82 -9.65
C VAL A 400 17.66 -2.68 -10.91
N GLU A 401 18.74 -3.43 -11.08
CA GLU A 401 18.93 -4.31 -12.23
C GLU A 401 17.86 -5.41 -12.30
N SER A 402 17.39 -5.91 -11.15
CA SER A 402 16.27 -6.87 -11.12
C SER A 402 14.94 -6.25 -11.59
N ILE A 403 14.70 -4.97 -11.27
CA ILE A 403 13.53 -4.21 -11.74
C ILE A 403 13.65 -3.92 -13.25
N VAL A 404 14.80 -3.42 -13.71
CA VAL A 404 15.05 -3.16 -15.14
C VAL A 404 14.91 -4.45 -15.95
N THR A 405 15.32 -5.60 -15.41
CA THR A 405 15.11 -6.90 -16.05
C THR A 405 13.64 -7.19 -16.36
N LEU A 406 12.68 -6.71 -15.55
CA LEU A 406 11.25 -6.92 -15.79
C LEU A 406 10.76 -6.28 -17.10
N GLY A 407 11.34 -5.17 -17.54
CA GLY A 407 11.01 -4.53 -18.82
C GLY A 407 11.60 -5.22 -20.06
N TYR A 408 12.68 -5.99 -19.89
CA TYR A 408 13.34 -6.71 -20.99
C TYR A 408 13.03 -8.21 -21.04
N VAL A 409 12.72 -8.85 -19.90
CA VAL A 409 12.64 -10.32 -19.80
C VAL A 409 11.58 -10.93 -20.73
N SER A 410 10.56 -10.17 -21.10
CA SER A 410 9.52 -10.65 -22.03
C SER A 410 10.10 -10.95 -23.43
N GLY A 411 11.11 -10.20 -23.87
CA GLY A 411 11.64 -10.21 -25.25
C GLY A 411 10.60 -9.93 -26.33
N THR A 412 9.45 -9.36 -25.95
CA THR A 412 8.31 -9.27 -26.86
C THR A 412 8.45 -8.13 -27.85
N GLN A 413 8.14 -8.41 -29.12
CA GLN A 413 8.11 -7.40 -30.18
C GLN A 413 6.77 -6.65 -30.18
N LEU A 414 6.84 -5.33 -30.40
CA LEU A 414 5.67 -4.49 -30.64
C LEU A 414 4.91 -4.96 -31.88
N LYS A 415 3.58 -4.97 -31.76
CA LYS A 415 2.67 -5.22 -32.86
C LYS A 415 1.83 -3.97 -33.11
N VAL A 416 1.39 -3.78 -34.35
CA VAL A 416 0.37 -2.78 -34.67
C VAL A 416 -0.84 -3.06 -33.80
N THR A 417 -1.22 -2.03 -33.03
CA THR A 417 -2.30 -2.12 -32.06
C THR A 417 -3.67 -2.40 -32.69
N SER A 418 -4.62 -2.82 -31.86
CA SER A 418 -5.99 -2.98 -32.30
C SER A 418 -6.66 -1.65 -32.59
N GLN A 419 -7.52 -1.58 -33.61
CA GLN A 419 -8.33 -0.39 -33.86
C GLN A 419 -9.25 -0.04 -32.68
N TYR A 420 -9.55 -1.01 -31.82
CA TYR A 420 -10.33 -0.80 -30.59
C TYR A 420 -9.51 -0.14 -29.48
N ASN A 421 -8.17 -0.20 -29.55
CA ASN A 421 -7.26 0.39 -28.57
C ASN A 421 -6.70 1.73 -29.04
N VAL A 422 -7.44 2.49 -29.86
CA VAL A 422 -6.97 3.76 -30.43
C VAL A 422 -8.07 4.80 -30.41
N ASN A 423 -7.78 5.94 -29.79
CA ASN A 423 -8.62 7.14 -29.85
C ASN A 423 -8.01 8.23 -30.76
N ASP A 424 -6.69 8.38 -30.77
CA ASP A 424 -5.98 9.29 -31.67
C ASP A 424 -5.46 8.54 -32.92
N TYR A 425 -6.38 8.28 -33.85
CA TYR A 425 -6.13 7.40 -34.99
C TYR A 425 -5.02 7.91 -35.91
N VAL A 426 -5.05 9.21 -36.23
CA VAL A 426 -4.11 9.78 -37.20
C VAL A 426 -2.69 9.81 -36.63
N TYR A 427 -2.53 10.21 -35.37
CA TYR A 427 -1.22 10.23 -34.72
C TYR A 427 -0.64 8.82 -34.59
N VAL A 428 -1.40 7.87 -34.06
CA VAL A 428 -0.92 6.49 -33.84
C VAL A 428 -0.51 5.84 -35.17
N VAL A 429 -1.32 5.95 -36.22
CA VAL A 429 -0.98 5.37 -37.54
C VAL A 429 0.26 6.03 -38.15
N ASN A 430 0.39 7.35 -38.05
CA ASN A 430 1.57 8.05 -38.57
C ASN A 430 2.82 7.78 -37.73
N SER A 431 2.67 7.47 -36.44
CA SER A 431 3.76 7.02 -35.57
C SER A 431 4.34 5.67 -36.02
N TYR A 432 3.52 4.75 -36.55
CA TYR A 432 3.99 3.50 -37.19
C TYR A 432 4.59 3.67 -38.60
N GLY A 433 4.78 4.91 -39.07
CA GLY A 433 5.26 5.20 -40.42
C GLY A 433 4.15 5.25 -41.48
N GLY A 434 2.89 5.32 -41.07
CA GLY A 434 1.77 5.64 -41.94
C GLY A 434 1.85 7.06 -42.53
N ASN A 435 0.97 7.36 -43.48
CA ASN A 435 0.84 8.68 -44.08
C ASN A 435 -0.64 8.98 -44.36
N VAL A 436 -1.42 9.07 -43.29
CA VAL A 436 -2.86 9.32 -43.31
C VAL A 436 -3.18 10.71 -42.77
N LYS A 437 -4.28 11.30 -43.22
CA LYS A 437 -4.71 12.66 -42.84
C LYS A 437 -6.06 12.71 -42.14
N THR A 438 -6.82 11.62 -42.21
CA THR A 438 -8.17 11.52 -41.65
C THR A 438 -8.33 10.25 -40.83
N SER A 439 -9.21 10.27 -39.83
CA SER A 439 -9.50 9.10 -38.99
C SER A 439 -10.08 7.94 -39.81
N ALA A 440 -10.78 8.21 -40.92
CA ALA A 440 -11.28 7.17 -41.82
C ALA A 440 -10.14 6.44 -42.56
N GLU A 441 -9.15 7.17 -43.07
CA GLU A 441 -7.95 6.59 -43.68
C GLU A 441 -7.14 5.79 -42.65
N ALA A 442 -7.01 6.33 -41.43
CA ALA A 442 -6.30 5.67 -40.34
C ALA A 442 -6.97 4.36 -39.90
N LYS A 443 -8.31 4.35 -39.73
CA LYS A 443 -9.07 3.13 -39.42
C LYS A 443 -8.93 2.05 -40.50
N ALA A 444 -8.99 2.45 -41.77
CA ALA A 444 -8.76 1.52 -42.89
C ALA A 444 -7.33 0.97 -42.88
N TRP A 445 -6.35 1.80 -42.52
CA TRP A 445 -4.96 1.36 -42.36
C TRP A 445 -4.80 0.36 -41.21
N LEU A 446 -5.37 0.63 -40.03
CA LEU A 446 -5.32 -0.29 -38.89
C LEU A 446 -5.98 -1.62 -39.23
N ALA A 447 -7.17 -1.63 -39.84
CA ALA A 447 -7.84 -2.86 -40.24
C ALA A 447 -7.02 -3.74 -41.20
N ALA A 448 -6.09 -3.17 -41.97
CA ALA A 448 -5.21 -3.90 -42.89
C ALA A 448 -3.85 -4.31 -42.27
N ASN A 449 -3.50 -3.75 -41.11
CA ASN A 449 -2.17 -3.88 -40.52
C ASN A 449 -2.16 -4.31 -39.05
N GLU A 450 -3.32 -4.40 -38.40
CA GLU A 450 -3.48 -4.89 -37.02
C GLU A 450 -2.71 -6.20 -36.79
N GLY A 451 -1.99 -6.27 -35.67
CA GLY A 451 -1.21 -7.44 -35.27
C GLY A 451 0.09 -7.67 -36.05
N LYS A 452 0.40 -6.88 -37.09
CA LYS A 452 1.70 -7.01 -37.79
C LYS A 452 2.87 -6.60 -36.87
N PRO A 453 4.04 -7.27 -36.97
CA PRO A 453 5.23 -6.89 -36.23
C PRO A 453 5.74 -5.51 -36.66
N VAL A 454 6.23 -4.74 -35.69
CA VAL A 454 6.77 -3.38 -35.88
C VAL A 454 8.29 -3.39 -35.71
N PHE A 455 8.99 -2.64 -36.55
CA PHE A 455 10.45 -2.55 -36.59
C PHE A 455 10.92 -1.11 -36.38
N VAL A 456 12.21 -0.94 -36.11
CA VAL A 456 12.89 0.35 -35.97
C VAL A 456 13.69 0.65 -37.24
N ASP A 457 13.55 1.85 -37.79
CA ASP A 457 14.33 2.32 -38.95
C ASP A 457 15.68 2.96 -38.55
N GLU A 458 16.52 3.27 -39.53
CA GLU A 458 17.84 3.90 -39.33
C GLU A 458 17.79 5.28 -38.62
N LYS A 459 16.60 5.86 -38.47
CA LYS A 459 16.38 7.15 -37.80
C LYS A 459 15.74 6.98 -36.42
N GLY A 460 15.60 5.75 -35.93
CA GLY A 460 14.94 5.46 -34.66
C GLY A 460 13.42 5.69 -34.71
N LYS A 461 12.78 5.46 -35.85
CA LYS A 461 11.31 5.56 -35.98
C LYS A 461 10.68 4.20 -36.23
N TYR A 462 9.44 4.03 -35.78
CA TYR A 462 8.68 2.82 -36.08
C TYR A 462 8.39 2.71 -37.58
N THR A 463 8.44 1.49 -38.09
CA THR A 463 8.11 1.13 -39.47
C THR A 463 7.53 -0.27 -39.54
N LEU A 464 6.69 -0.53 -40.55
CA LEU A 464 6.25 -1.89 -40.88
C LEU A 464 7.15 -2.57 -41.92
N THR A 465 8.20 -1.88 -42.39
CA THR A 465 9.21 -2.51 -43.25
C THR A 465 10.13 -3.34 -42.36
N ASP A 466 10.32 -4.62 -42.69
CA ASP A 466 11.29 -5.46 -41.99
C ASP A 466 12.72 -4.93 -42.22
N THR A 467 13.27 -4.25 -41.22
CA THR A 467 14.64 -3.73 -41.20
C THR A 467 15.62 -4.73 -40.58
N GLY A 468 15.12 -5.84 -40.02
CA GLY A 468 15.88 -6.74 -39.17
C GLY A 468 15.94 -6.32 -37.69
N ASN A 469 15.42 -5.14 -37.35
CA ASN A 469 15.55 -4.50 -36.04
C ASN A 469 14.17 -4.43 -35.35
N PRO A 470 13.78 -5.42 -34.54
CA PRO A 470 12.45 -5.49 -33.95
C PRO A 470 12.23 -4.43 -32.88
N ALA A 471 11.12 -3.71 -32.92
CA ALA A 471 10.76 -2.74 -31.89
C ALA A 471 10.29 -3.44 -30.61
N SER A 472 10.74 -2.97 -29.44
CA SER A 472 10.26 -3.45 -28.13
C SER A 472 8.77 -3.20 -27.95
N ALA A 473 8.04 -4.19 -27.42
CA ALA A 473 6.64 -4.03 -27.05
C ALA A 473 6.41 -3.04 -25.91
N GLY A 474 7.48 -2.63 -25.19
CA GLY A 474 7.40 -1.77 -24.02
C GLY A 474 6.49 -2.40 -22.97
N PHE A 475 6.90 -3.52 -22.36
CA PHE A 475 6.09 -4.29 -21.43
C PHE A 475 6.90 -4.63 -20.18
N PHE A 476 6.45 -4.14 -19.02
CA PHE A 476 6.96 -4.60 -17.73
C PHE A 476 6.27 -5.89 -17.32
N ALA A 477 7.03 -6.98 -17.18
CA ALA A 477 6.56 -8.17 -16.50
C ALA A 477 6.39 -7.90 -15.00
N ARG A 478 5.46 -8.62 -14.36
CA ARG A 478 5.23 -8.51 -12.91
C ARG A 478 6.32 -9.20 -12.08
N SER A 479 6.81 -10.28 -12.65
CA SER A 479 7.81 -11.17 -12.07
C SER A 479 8.24 -12.16 -13.15
N TYR A 480 9.33 -12.88 -12.90
CA TYR A 480 9.73 -14.02 -13.71
C TYR A 480 10.26 -15.17 -12.86
N LYS A 481 10.20 -16.37 -13.45
CA LYS A 481 10.73 -17.63 -12.93
C LYS A 481 11.68 -18.22 -13.93
N VAL A 482 12.62 -19.03 -13.43
CA VAL A 482 13.50 -19.85 -14.26
C VAL A 482 13.33 -21.31 -13.85
N ASP A 483 13.07 -22.20 -14.80
CA ASP A 483 12.91 -23.64 -14.52
C ASP A 483 14.13 -24.17 -13.73
N THR A 484 13.89 -25.00 -12.71
CA THR A 484 14.87 -25.53 -11.74
C THR A 484 15.50 -24.53 -10.74
N SER A 485 15.12 -23.26 -10.76
CA SER A 485 15.72 -22.22 -9.92
C SER A 485 15.05 -22.04 -8.55
N ASN A 486 15.83 -21.73 -7.52
CA ASN A 486 15.37 -21.02 -6.32
C ASN A 486 16.54 -20.42 -5.50
N ASN A 487 17.36 -19.54 -6.11
CA ASN A 487 18.36 -18.67 -5.46
C ASN A 487 18.95 -19.09 -4.07
N GLY A 488 19.42 -20.34 -3.93
CA GLY A 488 20.00 -20.86 -2.68
C GLY A 488 19.01 -21.36 -1.60
N ALA A 489 17.70 -21.36 -1.84
CA ALA A 489 16.74 -22.04 -0.98
C ALA A 489 16.76 -23.56 -1.16
N THR A 490 16.28 -24.29 -0.15
CA THR A 490 16.37 -25.77 -0.13
C THR A 490 15.36 -26.49 -1.04
N LEU A 491 14.41 -25.76 -1.64
CA LEU A 491 13.39 -26.31 -2.55
C LEU A 491 13.34 -25.50 -3.85
N ALA A 492 13.30 -26.18 -5.01
CA ALA A 492 13.09 -25.52 -6.30
C ALA A 492 11.71 -24.85 -6.37
N GLU A 493 11.60 -23.77 -7.14
CA GLU A 493 10.34 -23.06 -7.37
C GLU A 493 9.32 -23.94 -8.12
N ALA A 494 8.04 -23.85 -7.76
CA ALA A 494 6.99 -24.67 -8.36
C ALA A 494 6.69 -24.23 -9.81
N LYS A 495 6.56 -25.21 -10.71
CA LYS A 495 6.10 -25.00 -12.10
C LYS A 495 4.60 -24.73 -12.16
N THR A 496 4.14 -23.60 -11.62
CA THR A 496 2.78 -23.12 -11.89
C THR A 496 2.74 -22.48 -13.27
N TRP A 497 1.81 -22.92 -14.13
CA TRP A 497 1.69 -22.43 -15.51
C TRP A 497 0.22 -22.25 -15.90
N ASP A 498 -0.47 -21.37 -15.16
CA ASP A 498 -1.76 -20.85 -15.57
C ASP A 498 -1.62 -19.72 -16.59
N ASN A 499 -2.73 -19.11 -17.01
CA ASN A 499 -2.75 -18.07 -18.01
C ASN A 499 -2.13 -16.73 -17.56
N ALA A 500 -1.73 -16.55 -16.30
CA ALA A 500 -0.95 -15.38 -15.88
C ALA A 500 0.51 -15.46 -16.36
N TRP A 501 1.00 -16.67 -16.64
CA TRP A 501 2.40 -16.94 -17.00
C TRP A 501 2.57 -17.21 -18.49
N ILE A 502 3.63 -16.64 -19.05
CA ILE A 502 4.02 -16.81 -20.45
C ILE A 502 5.39 -17.49 -20.49
N LYS A 503 5.49 -18.61 -21.21
CA LYS A 503 6.76 -19.31 -21.45
C LYS A 503 7.50 -18.66 -22.61
N LYS A 504 8.77 -18.30 -22.36
CA LYS A 504 9.68 -17.74 -23.36
C LYS A 504 10.24 -18.81 -24.31
N LYS A 505 10.65 -18.44 -25.53
CA LYS A 505 11.22 -19.34 -26.56
C LYS A 505 10.52 -20.70 -26.67
N ALA A 506 9.19 -20.71 -26.65
CA ALA A 506 8.38 -21.92 -26.63
C ALA A 506 8.45 -22.71 -27.96
N GLY A 507 8.81 -22.05 -29.06
CA GLY A 507 9.05 -22.67 -30.35
C GLY A 507 9.42 -21.65 -31.43
N GLN A 508 9.44 -22.10 -32.69
CA GLN A 508 9.68 -21.24 -33.85
C GLN A 508 8.53 -21.34 -34.86
N ALA A 509 8.23 -20.24 -35.55
CA ALA A 509 7.25 -20.20 -36.63
C ALA A 509 7.67 -19.22 -37.73
N VAL A 510 7.12 -19.40 -38.94
CA VAL A 510 7.31 -18.46 -40.06
C VAL A 510 6.33 -17.30 -39.90
N ASP A 511 6.83 -16.07 -39.80
CA ASP A 511 6.03 -14.86 -39.69
C ASP A 511 5.43 -14.40 -41.03
N ILE A 512 4.73 -13.25 -41.04
CA ILE A 512 4.12 -12.70 -42.26
C ILE A 512 5.12 -12.19 -43.29
N ASN A 513 6.36 -11.95 -42.88
CA ASN A 513 7.45 -11.54 -43.76
C ASN A 513 8.21 -12.75 -44.33
N GLY A 514 7.82 -13.98 -43.96
CA GLY A 514 8.46 -15.21 -44.41
C GLY A 514 9.71 -15.58 -43.61
N LYS A 515 9.97 -14.93 -42.47
CA LYS A 515 11.13 -15.16 -41.60
C LYS A 515 10.77 -16.17 -40.51
N THR A 516 11.69 -17.07 -40.19
CA THR A 516 11.54 -17.96 -39.02
C THR A 516 11.91 -17.19 -37.76
N VAL A 517 10.97 -17.06 -36.83
CA VAL A 517 11.10 -16.31 -35.58
C VAL A 517 10.76 -17.19 -34.38
N TYR A 518 11.34 -16.88 -33.22
CA TYR A 518 10.93 -17.48 -31.95
C TYR A 518 9.62 -16.85 -31.45
N TYR A 519 8.89 -17.62 -30.64
CA TYR A 519 7.66 -17.14 -30.03
C TYR A 519 7.48 -17.60 -28.59
N ASN A 520 6.74 -16.79 -27.83
CA ASN A 520 6.28 -17.09 -26.49
C ASN A 520 4.86 -17.67 -26.53
N VAL A 521 4.49 -18.49 -25.52
CA VAL A 521 3.11 -19.02 -25.38
C VAL A 521 2.56 -18.84 -23.97
N PRO A 522 1.29 -18.40 -23.83
CA PRO A 522 0.64 -18.28 -22.54
C PRO A 522 0.32 -19.66 -21.95
N GLY A 523 0.10 -19.70 -20.64
CA GLY A 523 -0.32 -20.91 -19.94
C GLY A 523 -1.77 -21.30 -20.11
N SER A 524 -2.17 -22.30 -19.34
CA SER A 524 -3.50 -22.91 -19.45
C SER A 524 -4.57 -21.99 -18.88
N PHE A 525 -5.68 -21.78 -19.60
CA PHE A 525 -6.82 -21.03 -19.09
C PHE A 525 -7.75 -21.96 -18.30
N LYS A 526 -8.47 -21.40 -17.31
CA LYS A 526 -9.38 -22.17 -16.45
C LYS A 526 -10.51 -22.87 -17.23
N SER A 527 -10.87 -22.36 -18.42
CA SER A 527 -11.95 -22.87 -19.29
C SER A 527 -11.47 -23.68 -20.50
N GLY A 528 -10.15 -23.89 -20.68
CA GLY A 528 -9.59 -24.63 -21.81
C GLY A 528 -8.16 -24.18 -22.19
N VAL A 529 -7.53 -24.83 -23.17
CA VAL A 529 -6.21 -24.42 -23.67
C VAL A 529 -6.40 -23.66 -24.98
N GLN A 530 -5.90 -22.42 -25.04
CA GLN A 530 -5.80 -21.69 -26.29
C GLN A 530 -4.39 -21.88 -26.87
N THR A 531 -4.21 -22.96 -27.64
CA THR A 531 -2.90 -23.36 -28.19
C THR A 531 -2.40 -22.47 -29.32
N ASP A 532 -3.28 -21.63 -29.87
CA ASP A 532 -3.01 -20.90 -31.10
C ASP A 532 -2.36 -19.53 -30.85
N LEU A 533 -2.44 -18.97 -29.63
CA LEU A 533 -1.84 -17.65 -29.34
C LEU A 533 -0.32 -17.72 -29.22
N LYS A 534 0.34 -16.76 -29.86
CA LYS A 534 1.79 -16.61 -29.82
C LYS A 534 2.14 -15.13 -29.71
N ALA A 535 3.13 -14.80 -28.88
CA ALA A 535 3.77 -13.49 -28.92
C ALA A 535 5.13 -13.63 -29.62
N TYR A 536 5.50 -12.65 -30.44
CA TYR A 536 6.85 -12.59 -31.00
C TYR A 536 7.88 -12.51 -29.88
N ASP A 537 8.92 -13.34 -29.96
CA ASP A 537 10.05 -13.36 -29.04
C ASP A 537 11.33 -13.07 -29.84
N THR A 538 11.51 -11.80 -30.18
CA THR A 538 12.55 -11.38 -31.13
C THR A 538 13.36 -10.19 -30.63
N VAL A 539 12.98 -9.58 -29.51
CA VAL A 539 13.73 -8.51 -28.87
C VAL A 539 14.65 -9.16 -27.84
N ALA A 540 15.95 -8.93 -27.97
CA ALA A 540 16.94 -9.57 -27.11
C ALA A 540 16.89 -9.00 -25.68
N VAL A 541 17.21 -9.86 -24.70
CA VAL A 541 17.51 -9.41 -23.34
C VAL A 541 18.94 -8.85 -23.33
N PRO A 542 19.19 -7.64 -22.80
CA PRO A 542 20.52 -7.05 -22.74
C PRO A 542 21.57 -7.98 -22.10
N PRO A 543 22.78 -8.12 -22.69
CA PRO A 543 23.85 -8.96 -22.15
C PRO A 543 24.19 -8.66 -20.70
N ARG A 544 24.21 -7.38 -20.29
CA ARG A 544 24.46 -6.97 -18.90
C ARG A 544 23.48 -7.61 -17.92
N LEU A 545 22.18 -7.55 -18.21
CA LEU A 545 21.15 -8.08 -17.31
C LEU A 545 21.25 -9.60 -17.17
N THR A 546 21.58 -10.29 -18.27
CA THR A 546 21.84 -11.73 -18.28
C THR A 546 23.11 -12.09 -17.51
N GLU A 547 24.21 -11.34 -17.70
CA GLU A 547 25.46 -11.55 -16.97
C GLU A 547 25.28 -11.34 -15.46
N VAL A 548 24.56 -10.27 -15.07
CA VAL A 548 24.24 -10.00 -13.68
C VAL A 548 23.46 -11.17 -13.11
N PHE A 549 22.35 -11.59 -13.73
CA PHE A 549 21.58 -12.74 -13.28
C PHE A 549 22.45 -14.00 -13.12
N ALA A 550 23.30 -14.31 -14.11
CA ALA A 550 24.19 -15.47 -14.07
C ALA A 550 25.20 -15.38 -12.90
N ASN A 551 25.78 -14.20 -12.66
CA ASN A 551 26.73 -13.96 -11.57
C ASN A 551 26.11 -14.14 -10.19
N GLN A 552 24.81 -13.85 -10.05
CA GLN A 552 24.08 -14.09 -8.80
C GLN A 552 23.73 -15.56 -8.58
N ASN A 553 23.77 -16.38 -9.65
CA ASN A 553 23.31 -17.76 -9.67
C ASN A 553 24.39 -18.70 -10.22
N GLU A 554 25.63 -18.62 -9.71
CA GLU A 554 26.79 -19.38 -10.23
C GLU A 554 26.57 -20.91 -10.27
N GLY A 555 25.67 -21.45 -9.45
CA GLY A 555 25.35 -22.87 -9.41
C GLY A 555 24.37 -23.37 -10.47
N PHE A 556 23.79 -22.48 -11.28
CA PHE A 556 22.85 -22.86 -12.34
C PHE A 556 23.59 -23.38 -13.57
N ASP A 557 22.93 -24.26 -14.34
CA ASP A 557 23.43 -24.64 -15.65
C ASP A 557 23.33 -23.47 -16.64
N ALA A 558 24.13 -23.53 -17.70
CA ALA A 558 24.26 -22.42 -18.66
C ALA A 558 22.92 -22.05 -19.32
N ASP A 559 22.04 -23.01 -19.61
CA ASP A 559 20.74 -22.73 -20.23
C ASP A 559 19.79 -22.02 -19.24
N SER A 560 19.89 -22.35 -17.95
CA SER A 560 19.15 -21.69 -16.87
C SER A 560 19.76 -20.32 -16.49
N GLN A 561 21.02 -20.05 -16.80
CA GLN A 561 21.66 -18.74 -16.61
C GLN A 561 21.32 -17.75 -17.73
N ASP A 562 20.87 -18.24 -18.88
CA ASP A 562 20.42 -17.42 -19.99
C ASP A 562 18.97 -16.99 -19.80
N LEU A 563 18.76 -15.68 -19.59
CA LEU A 563 17.43 -15.08 -19.48
C LEU A 563 16.68 -15.06 -20.83
N ASP A 564 17.38 -15.34 -21.93
CA ASP A 564 16.81 -15.50 -23.26
C ASP A 564 16.68 -17.00 -23.61
N SER A 565 16.01 -17.79 -22.76
CA SER A 565 15.89 -19.25 -22.92
C SER A 565 14.47 -19.79 -22.73
N ASP A 566 14.25 -21.06 -23.09
CA ASP A 566 12.98 -21.76 -22.86
C ASP A 566 12.77 -22.18 -21.39
N LYS A 567 13.69 -21.79 -20.49
CA LYS A 567 13.57 -21.97 -19.05
C LYS A 567 12.84 -20.81 -18.38
N VAL A 568 12.70 -19.68 -19.06
CA VAL A 568 12.13 -18.46 -18.48
C VAL A 568 10.61 -18.42 -18.66
N PHE A 569 9.93 -18.09 -17.56
CA PHE A 569 8.50 -17.82 -17.53
C PHE A 569 8.31 -16.43 -16.93
N TYR A 570 7.62 -15.54 -17.62
CA TYR A 570 7.33 -14.21 -17.10
C TYR A 570 5.82 -14.04 -16.87
N LYS A 571 5.49 -13.27 -15.85
CA LYS A 571 4.11 -13.01 -15.45
C LYS A 571 3.61 -11.77 -16.16
N ALA A 572 2.51 -11.92 -16.88
CA ALA A 572 1.99 -10.88 -17.77
C ALA A 572 0.85 -10.04 -17.15
N THR A 573 0.80 -9.98 -15.83
CA THR A 573 -0.35 -9.44 -15.05
C THR A 573 0.02 -8.28 -14.14
N THR A 574 0.98 -7.46 -14.54
CA THR A 574 1.50 -6.33 -13.75
C THR A 574 0.35 -5.39 -13.36
N SER A 575 0.26 -5.04 -12.08
CA SER A 575 -0.75 -4.06 -11.61
C SER A 575 -0.24 -2.65 -11.76
N THR A 576 -1.17 -1.72 -11.70
CA THR A 576 -0.93 -0.30 -11.52
C THR A 576 -0.02 -0.02 -10.32
N ASP A 577 -0.24 -0.63 -9.15
CA ASP A 577 0.62 -0.49 -7.96
C ASP A 577 2.09 -0.75 -8.31
N GLU A 578 2.35 -1.87 -8.98
CA GLU A 578 3.72 -2.24 -9.33
C GLU A 578 4.34 -1.29 -10.36
N LEU A 579 3.56 -0.81 -11.32
CA LEU A 579 4.03 0.17 -12.30
C LEU A 579 4.28 1.54 -11.67
N VAL A 580 3.49 1.96 -10.69
CA VAL A 580 3.73 3.19 -9.90
C VAL A 580 5.08 3.08 -9.21
N GLY A 581 5.33 1.94 -8.55
CA GLY A 581 6.62 1.60 -7.98
C GLY A 581 7.76 1.62 -9.01
N HIS A 582 7.57 1.04 -10.20
CA HIS A 582 8.60 1.02 -11.26
C HIS A 582 8.97 2.44 -11.70
N TYR A 583 8.00 3.28 -12.06
CA TYR A 583 8.31 4.64 -12.51
C TYR A 583 8.95 5.50 -11.42
N PHE A 584 8.49 5.37 -10.18
CA PHE A 584 9.07 6.05 -9.02
C PHE A 584 10.54 5.66 -8.82
N THR A 585 10.83 4.36 -8.70
CA THR A 585 12.18 3.89 -8.40
C THR A 585 13.14 4.07 -9.58
N LEU A 586 12.69 3.86 -10.81
CA LEU A 586 13.55 3.98 -11.99
C LEU A 586 13.93 5.45 -12.28
N ASP A 587 13.05 6.42 -12.00
CA ASP A 587 13.41 7.84 -12.03
C ASP A 587 14.51 8.17 -11.01
N LEU A 588 14.34 7.71 -9.76
CA LEU A 588 15.35 7.85 -8.71
C LEU A 588 16.68 7.21 -9.11
N ALA A 589 16.63 5.99 -9.66
CA ALA A 589 17.81 5.23 -10.07
C ALA A 589 18.56 5.92 -11.22
N TYR A 590 17.85 6.42 -12.24
CA TYR A 590 18.46 7.19 -13.33
C TYR A 590 19.20 8.41 -12.78
N LYS A 591 18.55 9.19 -11.89
CA LYS A 591 19.17 10.38 -11.26
C LYS A 591 20.42 10.02 -10.45
N ALA A 592 20.38 8.92 -9.70
CA ALA A 592 21.48 8.47 -8.85
C ALA A 592 22.68 7.92 -9.65
N PHE A 593 22.42 7.23 -10.77
CA PHE A 593 23.45 6.46 -11.48
C PHE A 593 23.93 7.03 -12.81
N LYS A 594 23.25 8.01 -13.42
CA LYS A 594 23.63 8.55 -14.74
C LYS A 594 25.10 8.96 -14.91
N GLU A 595 25.76 9.38 -13.83
CA GLU A 595 27.20 9.72 -13.86
C GLU A 595 28.11 8.54 -13.43
N ASP A 596 27.66 7.72 -12.48
CA ASP A 596 28.49 6.67 -11.85
C ASP A 596 28.37 5.29 -12.52
N ASP A 597 27.31 5.09 -13.31
CA ASP A 597 26.97 3.89 -14.09
C ASP A 597 26.09 4.27 -15.30
N PRO A 598 26.68 4.89 -16.34
CA PRO A 598 25.94 5.39 -17.51
C PRO A 598 25.30 4.26 -18.34
N GLU A 599 25.81 3.03 -18.23
CA GLU A 599 25.24 1.88 -18.92
C GLU A 599 23.90 1.47 -18.29
N LEU A 600 23.85 1.33 -16.96
CA LEU A 600 22.59 1.09 -16.25
C LEU A 600 21.58 2.22 -16.49
N ALA A 601 22.04 3.47 -16.42
CA ALA A 601 21.17 4.62 -16.65
C ALA A 601 20.58 4.65 -18.06
N ALA A 602 21.35 4.26 -19.10
CA ALA A 602 20.84 4.16 -20.45
C ALA A 602 19.78 3.05 -20.59
N LEU A 603 20.00 1.88 -19.97
CA LEU A 603 19.03 0.78 -19.94
C LEU A 603 17.71 1.18 -19.26
N ILE A 604 17.79 1.88 -18.11
CA ILE A 604 16.64 2.43 -17.39
C ILE A 604 15.86 3.39 -18.30
N LYS A 605 16.54 4.39 -18.86
CA LYS A 605 15.92 5.38 -19.73
C LYS A 605 15.23 4.72 -20.92
N ASN A 606 15.88 3.73 -21.53
CA ASN A 606 15.32 3.02 -22.67
C ASN A 606 14.07 2.21 -22.30
N ASP A 607 14.06 1.57 -21.14
CA ASP A 607 12.91 0.80 -20.67
C ASP A 607 11.69 1.70 -20.44
N MET A 608 11.90 2.81 -19.73
CA MET A 608 10.84 3.80 -19.44
C MET A 608 10.30 4.46 -20.72
N ILE A 609 11.16 4.82 -21.68
CA ILE A 609 10.73 5.39 -22.96
C ILE A 609 9.95 4.37 -23.79
N ASN A 610 10.39 3.12 -23.87
CA ASN A 610 9.68 2.07 -24.60
C ASN A 610 8.31 1.79 -24.00
N HIS A 611 8.21 1.68 -22.67
CA HIS A 611 6.93 1.48 -22.01
C HIS A 611 5.99 2.69 -22.22
N THR A 612 6.45 3.93 -22.01
CA THR A 612 5.61 5.12 -22.22
C THR A 612 5.18 5.26 -23.69
N ASN A 613 6.07 4.95 -24.65
CA ASN A 613 5.70 4.88 -26.07
C ASN A 613 4.58 3.86 -26.32
N ALA A 614 4.72 2.65 -25.76
CA ALA A 614 3.72 1.60 -25.90
C ALA A 614 2.37 2.02 -25.29
N LEU A 615 2.37 2.67 -24.12
CA LEU A 615 1.15 3.22 -23.52
C LEU A 615 0.45 4.20 -24.46
N VAL A 616 1.17 5.20 -24.99
CA VAL A 616 0.58 6.20 -25.92
C VAL A 616 0.03 5.53 -27.18
N LEU A 617 0.77 4.58 -27.77
CA LEU A 617 0.33 3.86 -28.98
C LEU A 617 -0.87 2.95 -28.75
N ASN A 618 -1.08 2.50 -27.52
CA ASN A 618 -2.12 1.54 -27.14
C ASN A 618 -3.22 2.20 -26.29
N ASN A 619 -3.46 3.50 -26.44
CA ASN A 619 -4.50 4.24 -25.71
C ASN A 619 -4.44 4.04 -24.18
N TYR A 620 -3.22 4.07 -23.65
CA TYR A 620 -2.85 3.95 -22.24
C TYR A 620 -3.21 2.63 -21.59
N PHE A 621 -3.32 1.58 -22.39
CA PHE A 621 -3.36 0.21 -21.90
C PHE A 621 -1.96 -0.41 -21.91
N GLN A 622 -1.57 -1.12 -20.84
CA GLN A 622 -0.54 -2.13 -20.97
C GLN A 622 -1.16 -3.36 -21.64
N LEU A 623 -0.58 -3.82 -22.75
CA LEU A 623 -1.14 -4.91 -23.55
C LEU A 623 -0.34 -6.20 -23.41
N THR A 624 -1.04 -7.34 -23.41
CA THR A 624 -0.46 -8.69 -23.47
C THR A 624 -1.18 -9.55 -24.51
N VAL A 625 -0.59 -10.69 -24.88
CA VAL A 625 -1.11 -11.56 -25.93
C VAL A 625 -2.42 -12.27 -25.53
N ASN A 626 -2.68 -12.42 -24.24
CA ASN A 626 -3.82 -13.21 -23.74
C ASN A 626 -4.91 -12.42 -23.03
N GLY A 627 -4.74 -11.12 -22.77
CA GLY A 627 -5.71 -10.25 -22.07
C GLY A 627 -6.07 -10.65 -20.63
N GLU A 628 -5.51 -11.77 -20.13
CA GLU A 628 -5.81 -12.43 -18.84
C GLU A 628 -7.22 -13.06 -18.71
N ASN A 629 -7.66 -13.40 -17.48
CA ASN A 629 -8.82 -14.25 -17.17
C ASN A 629 -10.08 -13.41 -16.85
N PRO A 630 -11.25 -13.70 -17.46
CA PRO A 630 -11.56 -14.79 -18.39
C PRO A 630 -10.95 -14.62 -19.79
N ALA A 631 -10.69 -15.74 -20.47
CA ALA A 631 -10.21 -15.76 -21.84
C ALA A 631 -11.12 -14.90 -22.74
N GLU A 632 -10.55 -13.91 -23.41
CA GLU A 632 -11.29 -13.01 -24.29
C GLU A 632 -12.01 -13.81 -25.38
N SER A 633 -13.31 -13.59 -25.56
CA SER A 633 -14.12 -14.31 -26.55
C SER A 633 -13.60 -14.15 -27.99
N ARG A 634 -12.90 -13.04 -28.26
CA ARG A 634 -12.23 -12.74 -29.54
C ARG A 634 -10.99 -13.60 -29.79
N PHE A 635 -10.49 -14.24 -28.74
CA PHE A 635 -9.41 -15.21 -28.70
C PHE A 635 -9.97 -16.63 -28.55
N ALA A 636 -11.16 -16.95 -29.06
CA ALA A 636 -11.58 -18.34 -29.17
C ALA A 636 -10.66 -19.13 -30.14
N SER A 637 -10.52 -20.45 -29.94
CA SER A 637 -9.77 -21.26 -30.93
C SER A 637 -10.40 -21.13 -32.32
N GLY A 638 -9.56 -20.94 -33.34
CA GLY A 638 -9.98 -20.69 -34.72
C GLY A 638 -10.36 -19.25 -35.07
N SER A 639 -10.38 -18.31 -34.11
CA SER A 639 -10.57 -16.87 -34.40
C SER A 639 -9.25 -16.10 -34.59
N VAL A 640 -8.12 -16.66 -34.14
CA VAL A 640 -6.81 -16.02 -34.23
C VAL A 640 -6.25 -16.13 -35.66
N PRO A 641 -5.84 -15.03 -36.32
CA PRO A 641 -5.33 -15.07 -37.68
C PRO A 641 -4.03 -15.87 -37.85
N GLY A 642 -3.92 -16.59 -38.96
CA GLY A 642 -2.68 -17.21 -39.42
C GLY A 642 -2.16 -18.29 -38.45
N ASN A 643 -0.91 -18.14 -38.02
CA ASN A 643 -0.23 -19.08 -37.13
C ASN A 643 -0.24 -18.68 -35.66
N GLY A 644 -0.99 -17.62 -35.29
CA GLY A 644 -1.05 -17.10 -33.92
C GLY A 644 -0.31 -15.80 -33.65
N LEU A 645 0.73 -15.50 -34.43
CA LEU A 645 1.63 -14.38 -34.17
C LEU A 645 1.00 -13.00 -34.43
N ASN A 646 0.13 -12.92 -35.44
CA ASN A 646 -0.46 -11.65 -35.89
C ASN A 646 -1.84 -11.37 -35.29
N GLY A 647 -2.17 -12.01 -34.17
CA GLY A 647 -3.32 -11.58 -33.38
C GLY A 647 -3.02 -10.24 -32.70
N PRO A 648 -4.00 -9.32 -32.57
CA PRO A 648 -3.83 -8.13 -31.74
C PRO A 648 -3.58 -8.52 -30.29
N ASN A 649 -2.87 -7.68 -29.54
CA ASN A 649 -2.80 -7.80 -28.09
C ASN A 649 -4.07 -7.21 -27.46
N ALA A 650 -4.46 -7.74 -26.30
CA ALA A 650 -5.55 -7.20 -25.50
C ALA A 650 -4.99 -6.53 -24.24
N PRO A 651 -5.72 -5.58 -23.65
CA PRO A 651 -5.28 -4.97 -22.41
C PRO A 651 -5.21 -5.97 -21.27
N THR A 652 -4.21 -5.79 -20.42
CA THR A 652 -4.15 -6.47 -19.12
C THR A 652 -5.35 -6.07 -18.27
N ARG A 653 -5.65 -6.87 -17.24
CA ARG A 653 -6.75 -6.57 -16.31
C ARG A 653 -6.39 -5.45 -15.34
N TRP A 654 -5.14 -5.41 -14.89
CA TRP A 654 -4.72 -4.64 -13.72
C TRP A 654 -3.85 -3.41 -14.03
N ALA A 655 -3.51 -3.16 -15.29
CA ALA A 655 -2.73 -1.99 -15.72
C ALA A 655 -3.38 -1.32 -16.94
N ASN A 656 -4.45 -0.57 -16.66
CA ASN A 656 -5.22 0.16 -17.66
C ASN A 656 -5.41 1.60 -17.21
N MET A 657 -4.94 2.55 -18.02
CA MET A 657 -5.04 3.98 -17.73
C MET A 657 -5.84 4.72 -18.81
N ASN A 658 -6.68 4.02 -19.58
CA ASN A 658 -7.55 4.67 -20.56
C ASN A 658 -8.59 5.54 -19.83
N PRO A 659 -8.62 6.86 -20.07
CA PRO A 659 -9.49 7.78 -19.34
C PRO A 659 -10.97 7.39 -19.31
N GLU A 660 -11.53 6.87 -20.42
CA GLU A 660 -12.95 6.48 -20.46
C GLU A 660 -13.24 5.32 -19.51
N TYR A 661 -12.34 4.33 -19.46
CA TYR A 661 -12.48 3.19 -18.56
C TYR A 661 -12.41 3.61 -17.10
N LEU A 662 -11.45 4.47 -16.76
CA LEU A 662 -11.29 4.96 -15.40
C LEU A 662 -12.48 5.78 -14.92
N ASP A 663 -13.33 6.26 -15.82
CA ASP A 663 -14.52 7.05 -15.50
C ASP A 663 -15.80 6.21 -15.42
N GLY A 664 -15.66 4.88 -15.41
CA GLY A 664 -16.73 3.92 -15.21
C GLY A 664 -17.24 3.27 -16.50
N ASN A 665 -16.83 3.75 -17.67
CA ASN A 665 -17.25 3.17 -18.95
C ASN A 665 -16.59 1.81 -19.21
N LYS A 666 -17.24 0.94 -19.98
CA LYS A 666 -16.61 -0.33 -20.38
C LYS A 666 -15.40 -0.05 -21.26
N ASP A 667 -14.36 -0.87 -21.10
CA ASP A 667 -13.21 -0.76 -22.00
C ASP A 667 -13.61 -1.15 -23.43
N ALA A 668 -12.70 -0.94 -24.39
CA ALA A 668 -12.96 -1.29 -25.78
C ALA A 668 -13.16 -2.81 -26.02
N TRP A 669 -12.94 -3.62 -24.99
CA TRP A 669 -13.11 -5.06 -24.98
C TRP A 669 -14.43 -5.51 -24.34
N GLY A 670 -15.14 -4.62 -23.65
CA GLY A 670 -16.43 -4.85 -23.01
C GLY A 670 -16.32 -5.24 -21.54
N ARG A 671 -15.16 -5.02 -20.91
CA ARG A 671 -14.92 -5.31 -19.49
C ARG A 671 -15.35 -4.13 -18.62
N ASP A 672 -15.84 -4.45 -17.44
CA ASP A 672 -16.30 -3.47 -16.45
C ASP A 672 -15.12 -2.69 -15.87
N ALA A 673 -15.34 -1.40 -15.67
CA ALA A 673 -14.38 -0.47 -15.09
C ALA A 673 -14.14 -0.70 -13.61
N ASP A 674 -12.90 -0.47 -13.19
CA ASP A 674 -12.57 -0.26 -11.78
C ASP A 674 -12.60 1.26 -11.52
N PHE A 675 -13.80 1.78 -11.24
CA PHE A 675 -14.01 3.23 -11.08
C PHE A 675 -13.27 3.77 -9.86
N GLU A 676 -13.17 2.96 -8.81
CA GLU A 676 -12.50 3.33 -7.56
C GLU A 676 -11.01 3.58 -7.80
N ASP A 677 -10.32 2.64 -8.47
CA ASP A 677 -8.90 2.74 -8.86
C ASP A 677 -8.58 3.84 -9.91
N GLY A 678 -9.61 4.54 -10.41
CA GLY A 678 -9.46 5.57 -11.45
C GLY A 678 -8.39 6.64 -11.17
N PRO A 679 -8.40 7.27 -9.98
CA PRO A 679 -7.41 8.27 -9.58
C PRO A 679 -5.98 7.73 -9.54
N LEU A 680 -5.77 6.51 -9.03
CA LEU A 680 -4.44 5.89 -8.95
C LEU A 680 -3.88 5.61 -10.36
N ASN A 681 -4.69 5.02 -11.24
CA ASN A 681 -4.34 4.81 -12.64
C ASN A 681 -4.04 6.14 -13.36
N ALA A 682 -4.81 7.18 -13.07
CA ALA A 682 -4.58 8.50 -13.64
C ALA A 682 -3.22 9.09 -13.24
N GLN A 683 -2.83 8.88 -11.98
CA GLN A 683 -1.53 9.30 -11.48
C GLN A 683 -0.38 8.55 -12.14
N LEU A 684 -0.48 7.22 -12.28
CA LEU A 684 0.50 6.42 -13.01
C LEU A 684 0.73 6.95 -14.42
N GLN A 685 -0.34 7.30 -15.14
CA GLN A 685 -0.21 7.84 -16.50
C GLN A 685 0.53 9.19 -16.51
N LEU A 686 0.17 10.09 -15.61
CA LEU A 686 0.85 11.39 -15.48
C LEU A 686 2.32 11.22 -15.08
N GLN A 687 2.61 10.28 -14.18
CA GLN A 687 3.95 9.90 -13.75
C GLN A 687 4.76 9.37 -14.94
N ALA A 688 4.20 8.44 -15.72
CA ALA A 688 4.84 7.86 -16.88
C ALA A 688 5.20 8.90 -17.95
N LEU A 689 4.28 9.84 -18.20
CA LEU A 689 4.47 10.92 -19.17
C LEU A 689 5.49 11.97 -18.68
N VAL A 690 5.43 12.38 -17.41
CA VAL A 690 6.33 13.42 -16.88
C VAL A 690 7.77 12.94 -16.78
N VAL A 691 7.97 11.69 -16.33
CA VAL A 691 9.31 11.12 -16.23
C VAL A 691 9.91 10.92 -17.62
N ALA A 692 9.16 10.32 -18.56
CA ALA A 692 9.66 10.12 -19.92
C ALA A 692 9.94 11.44 -20.66
N ARG A 693 9.10 12.47 -20.44
CA ARG A 693 9.35 13.83 -20.92
C ARG A 693 10.68 14.39 -20.41
N ASP A 694 10.97 14.22 -19.12
CA ASP A 694 12.14 14.81 -18.47
C ASP A 694 13.44 14.02 -18.73
N LEU A 695 13.34 12.71 -19.04
CA LEU A 695 14.46 11.91 -19.56
C LEU A 695 14.93 12.40 -20.94
N GLY A 696 14.01 12.92 -21.75
CA GLY A 696 14.27 13.50 -23.06
C GLY A 696 14.82 12.53 -24.11
N THR A 697 15.37 13.07 -25.20
CA THR A 697 15.96 12.29 -26.29
C THR A 697 17.30 11.66 -25.88
N TYR A 698 17.72 10.61 -26.59
CA TYR A 698 19.01 9.95 -26.35
C TYR A 698 20.19 10.76 -26.89
N THR A 699 21.22 10.91 -26.08
CA THR A 699 22.53 11.42 -26.49
C THR A 699 23.26 10.40 -27.36
N PRO A 700 24.27 10.81 -28.17
CA PRO A 700 25.07 9.86 -28.94
C PRO A 700 25.78 8.79 -28.11
N VAL A 701 26.13 9.11 -26.86
CA VAL A 701 26.79 8.17 -25.94
C VAL A 701 25.81 7.13 -25.44
N GLU A 702 24.61 7.55 -25.02
CA GLU A 702 23.55 6.61 -24.61
C GLU A 702 23.17 5.68 -25.77
N LYS A 703 23.06 6.20 -27.01
CA LYS A 703 22.77 5.38 -28.19
C LYS A 703 23.84 4.30 -28.41
N ALA A 704 25.11 4.68 -28.37
CA ALA A 704 26.21 3.72 -28.55
C ALA A 704 26.22 2.64 -27.46
N ILE A 705 25.97 3.01 -26.20
CA ILE A 705 25.83 2.06 -25.08
C ILE A 705 24.69 1.07 -25.34
N LEU A 706 23.53 1.55 -25.77
CA LEU A 706 22.36 0.70 -26.04
C LEU A 706 22.61 -0.22 -27.24
N GLU A 707 23.24 0.29 -28.30
CA GLU A 707 23.65 -0.51 -29.47
C GLU A 707 24.63 -1.63 -29.07
N ASP A 708 25.59 -1.35 -28.17
CA ASP A 708 26.51 -2.36 -27.62
C ASP A 708 25.79 -3.44 -26.79
N GLN A 709 24.63 -3.11 -26.21
CA GLN A 709 23.73 -4.05 -25.53
C GLN A 709 22.77 -4.77 -26.51
N GLY A 710 22.89 -4.54 -27.83
CA GLY A 710 22.01 -5.12 -28.83
C GLY A 710 20.59 -4.53 -28.85
N ILE A 711 20.42 -3.29 -28.38
CA ILE A 711 19.14 -2.59 -28.34
C ILE A 711 19.00 -1.67 -29.55
N ASP A 712 17.90 -1.85 -30.28
CA ASP A 712 17.46 -0.93 -31.32
C ASP A 712 16.74 0.27 -30.69
N VAL A 713 17.38 1.45 -30.72
CA VAL A 713 16.88 2.65 -30.05
C VAL A 713 15.75 3.30 -30.83
N ILE A 714 14.56 3.37 -30.21
CA ILE A 714 13.42 4.14 -30.72
C ILE A 714 13.42 5.56 -30.15
N GLU A 715 13.09 6.56 -30.97
CA GLU A 715 12.91 7.93 -30.51
C GLU A 715 11.65 8.08 -29.62
N PRO A 716 11.70 8.93 -28.59
CA PRO A 716 10.52 9.31 -27.81
C PRO A 716 9.40 9.90 -28.67
N LEU A 717 8.16 9.55 -28.36
CA LEU A 717 6.97 10.26 -28.85
C LEU A 717 6.87 11.67 -28.21
N ASP A 718 5.91 12.50 -28.65
CA ASP A 718 5.72 13.85 -28.11
C ASP A 718 5.10 13.85 -26.70
N PHE A 719 5.85 13.35 -25.72
CA PHE A 719 5.42 13.25 -24.32
C PHE A 719 5.12 14.61 -23.71
N ALA A 720 5.73 15.69 -24.21
CA ALA A 720 5.45 17.04 -23.73
C ALA A 720 4.04 17.50 -24.14
N ASN A 721 3.59 17.20 -25.36
CA ASN A 721 2.20 17.42 -25.76
C ASN A 721 1.25 16.48 -25.01
N GLU A 722 1.54 15.17 -24.97
CA GLU A 722 0.71 14.18 -24.28
C GLU A 722 0.49 14.56 -22.80
N TYR A 723 1.56 14.94 -22.08
CA TYR A 723 1.45 15.37 -20.68
C TYR A 723 0.56 16.61 -20.53
N LYS A 724 0.66 17.59 -21.42
CA LYS A 724 -0.21 18.79 -21.38
C LYS A 724 -1.68 18.42 -21.62
N VAL A 725 -1.95 17.58 -22.62
CA VAL A 725 -3.31 17.12 -22.94
C VAL A 725 -3.90 16.37 -21.75
N MET A 726 -3.16 15.43 -21.16
CA MET A 726 -3.62 14.66 -20.00
C MET A 726 -3.77 15.49 -18.72
N ASN A 727 -3.02 16.59 -18.58
CA ASN A 727 -3.26 17.58 -17.51
C ASN A 727 -4.43 18.54 -17.79
N GLY A 728 -5.12 18.43 -18.94
CA GLY A 728 -6.25 19.29 -19.29
C GLY A 728 -5.85 20.68 -19.81
N VAL A 729 -4.60 20.86 -20.22
CA VAL A 729 -4.13 22.11 -20.83
C VAL A 729 -4.72 22.23 -22.23
N LYS A 730 -5.63 23.20 -22.42
CA LYS A 730 -6.29 23.41 -23.72
C LYS A 730 -5.31 23.79 -24.82
N ALA A 731 -5.52 23.24 -26.01
CA ALA A 731 -4.73 23.54 -27.20
C ALA A 731 -4.72 25.04 -27.54
N SER A 732 -3.54 25.57 -27.87
CA SER A 732 -3.37 26.97 -28.30
C SER A 732 -3.80 27.22 -29.75
N GLU A 733 -3.85 26.18 -30.60
CA GLU A 733 -4.06 26.29 -32.05
C GLU A 733 -5.10 25.26 -32.55
N LYS A 734 -6.39 25.45 -32.22
CA LYS A 734 -7.55 24.60 -32.58
C LYS A 734 -7.48 23.14 -32.08
N ALA A 735 -8.57 22.71 -31.44
CA ALA A 735 -8.75 21.33 -30.99
C ALA A 735 -8.75 20.32 -32.16
N ASN A 736 -8.13 19.16 -31.94
CA ASN A 736 -8.10 18.00 -32.82
C ASN A 736 -7.96 16.70 -31.99
N GLU A 737 -7.95 15.54 -32.66
CA GLU A 737 -7.80 14.22 -32.01
C GLU A 737 -6.47 14.01 -31.26
N HIS A 738 -5.48 14.89 -31.40
CA HIS A 738 -4.17 14.75 -30.76
C HIS A 738 -3.94 15.72 -29.59
N ASN A 739 -4.48 16.95 -29.67
CA ASN A 739 -4.15 18.04 -28.75
C ASN A 739 -5.29 18.44 -27.79
N ASP A 740 -6.40 17.72 -27.80
CA ASP A 740 -7.56 18.01 -26.95
C ASP A 740 -8.11 16.75 -26.28
N PHE A 741 -8.23 16.79 -24.95
CA PHE A 741 -8.63 15.65 -24.13
C PHE A 741 -10.10 15.24 -24.39
N GLU A 742 -11.01 16.21 -24.41
CA GLU A 742 -12.45 15.97 -24.60
C GLU A 742 -12.75 15.41 -26.00
N VAL A 743 -11.98 15.81 -27.02
CA VAL A 743 -12.08 15.22 -28.37
C VAL A 743 -11.61 13.77 -28.40
N ARG A 744 -10.56 13.43 -27.64
CA ARG A 744 -9.99 12.07 -27.57
C ARG A 744 -10.82 11.10 -26.74
N TYR A 745 -11.43 11.59 -25.67
CA TYR A 745 -12.12 10.78 -24.67
C TYR A 745 -13.54 11.30 -24.44
N PRO A 746 -14.41 11.27 -25.46
CA PRO A 746 -15.75 11.86 -25.36
C PRO A 746 -16.68 11.15 -24.37
N LYS A 747 -16.29 9.99 -23.82
CA LYS A 747 -17.05 9.24 -22.81
C LYS A 747 -16.52 9.40 -21.37
N THR A 748 -15.62 10.33 -21.10
CA THR A 748 -15.28 10.74 -19.73
C THR A 748 -16.26 11.81 -19.27
N TYR A 749 -17.27 11.42 -18.50
CA TYR A 749 -18.36 12.26 -18.03
C TYR A 749 -18.10 12.94 -16.67
N ASN A 750 -17.36 12.31 -15.75
CA ASN A 750 -17.03 12.87 -14.43
C ASN A 750 -15.70 13.62 -14.41
N SER A 751 -14.86 13.41 -15.42
CA SER A 751 -13.48 13.92 -15.43
C SER A 751 -13.18 14.69 -16.72
N LYS A 752 -12.53 15.85 -16.60
CA LYS A 752 -12.14 16.71 -17.75
C LYS A 752 -10.69 16.55 -18.18
N SER A 753 -9.90 15.85 -17.38
CA SER A 753 -8.51 15.48 -17.66
C SER A 753 -8.10 14.35 -16.72
N MET A 754 -6.88 13.81 -16.88
CA MET A 754 -6.31 12.86 -15.93
C MET A 754 -5.95 13.55 -14.61
N LEU A 755 -5.43 14.78 -14.66
CA LEU A 755 -5.17 15.57 -13.45
C LEU A 755 -6.46 15.79 -12.66
N ASP A 756 -7.55 16.11 -13.34
CA ASP A 756 -8.87 16.30 -12.73
C ASP A 756 -9.37 15.01 -12.04
N MET A 757 -9.05 13.85 -12.63
CA MET A 757 -9.37 12.53 -12.07
C MET A 757 -8.52 12.20 -10.84
N THR A 758 -7.24 12.59 -10.79
CA THR A 758 -6.41 12.38 -9.58
C THR A 758 -6.95 13.13 -8.36
N LEU A 759 -7.70 14.21 -8.58
CA LEU A 759 -8.36 14.99 -7.53
C LEU A 759 -9.68 14.37 -7.03
N GLN A 760 -10.00 13.15 -7.46
CA GLN A 760 -11.25 12.48 -7.10
C GLN A 760 -11.06 11.34 -6.09
N TYR A 761 -9.83 11.04 -5.66
CA TYR A 761 -9.50 9.93 -4.77
C TYR A 761 -10.47 9.80 -3.59
N LEU A 762 -10.53 10.80 -2.72
CA LEU A 762 -11.36 10.74 -1.52
C LEU A 762 -12.86 10.76 -1.86
N ALA A 763 -13.25 11.46 -2.93
CA ALA A 763 -14.64 11.59 -3.34
C ALA A 763 -15.22 10.26 -3.86
N ARG A 764 -14.44 9.49 -4.63
CA ARG A 764 -14.87 8.17 -5.14
C ARG A 764 -15.02 7.16 -4.01
N TYR A 765 -14.06 7.14 -3.08
CA TYR A 765 -14.15 6.31 -1.87
C TYR A 765 -15.37 6.65 -1.01
N PHE A 766 -15.67 7.93 -0.79
CA PHE A 766 -16.87 8.33 -0.06
C PHE A 766 -18.16 7.99 -0.81
N GLY A 767 -18.18 8.21 -2.12
CA GLY A 767 -19.32 7.93 -2.99
C GLY A 767 -19.70 6.45 -2.97
N ILE A 768 -18.72 5.56 -3.09
CA ILE A 768 -18.97 4.11 -3.09
C ILE A 768 -19.28 3.62 -1.68
N ALA A 769 -18.37 3.85 -0.73
CA ALA A 769 -18.44 3.21 0.59
C ALA A 769 -19.71 3.57 1.36
N ALA A 770 -20.02 4.85 1.48
CA ALA A 770 -21.06 5.32 2.38
C ALA A 770 -22.46 5.30 1.72
N HIS A 771 -22.54 5.61 0.43
CA HIS A 771 -23.83 5.91 -0.21
C HIS A 771 -24.64 4.67 -0.59
N ASN A 772 -23.99 3.66 -1.20
CA ASN A 772 -24.65 2.44 -1.69
C ASN A 772 -23.81 1.15 -1.50
N GLY A 773 -22.58 1.21 -0.97
CA GLY A 773 -21.68 0.05 -1.01
C GLY A 773 -21.31 -0.31 -2.45
N ASP A 774 -21.04 -1.59 -2.71
CA ASP A 774 -20.55 -2.06 -4.02
C ASP A 774 -21.62 -2.10 -5.14
N ASP A 775 -22.90 -1.80 -4.86
CA ASP A 775 -23.97 -1.80 -5.86
C ASP A 775 -25.16 -0.93 -5.44
N ILE A 776 -25.99 -0.49 -6.38
CA ILE A 776 -27.11 0.42 -6.13
C ILE A 776 -28.15 -0.20 -5.17
N GLY A 777 -28.49 0.53 -4.10
CA GLY A 777 -29.41 0.04 -3.09
C GLY A 777 -28.87 -1.18 -2.35
N VAL A 778 -27.56 -1.24 -2.10
CA VAL A 778 -26.94 -2.09 -1.07
C VAL A 778 -26.60 -1.22 0.14
N SER A 779 -26.45 -1.84 1.32
CA SER A 779 -26.04 -1.10 2.52
C SER A 779 -24.61 -0.57 2.37
N GLY A 780 -24.42 0.72 2.64
CA GLY A 780 -23.10 1.32 2.75
C GLY A 780 -22.35 0.92 4.04
N VAL A 781 -21.11 1.38 4.13
CA VAL A 781 -20.18 1.23 5.25
C VAL A 781 -19.38 2.52 5.44
N THR A 782 -18.66 2.67 6.55
CA THR A 782 -17.76 3.83 6.70
C THR A 782 -16.61 3.74 5.70
N HIS A 783 -16.14 4.87 5.20
CA HIS A 783 -15.07 4.90 4.20
C HIS A 783 -13.77 4.28 4.74
N GLU A 784 -13.44 4.45 6.02
CA GLU A 784 -12.22 3.91 6.63
C GLU A 784 -12.20 2.38 6.63
N SER A 785 -13.39 1.77 6.50
CA SER A 785 -13.58 0.32 6.47
C SER A 785 -13.60 -0.24 5.06
N TYR A 786 -13.99 0.59 4.08
CA TYR A 786 -14.01 0.25 2.67
C TYR A 786 -12.64 0.43 2.00
N MET A 787 -11.92 1.47 2.42
CA MET A 787 -10.72 1.95 1.75
C MET A 787 -9.60 0.90 1.66
N ASN A 788 -8.98 0.82 0.48
CA ASN A 788 -7.82 -0.02 0.24
C ASN A 788 -6.54 0.74 0.59
N TYR A 789 -5.91 0.32 1.70
CA TYR A 789 -4.67 0.95 2.19
C TYR A 789 -3.45 0.70 1.29
N SER A 790 -3.53 -0.20 0.31
CA SER A 790 -2.49 -0.32 -0.73
C SER A 790 -2.48 0.93 -1.61
N ASP A 791 -3.65 1.46 -1.95
CA ASP A 791 -3.76 2.59 -2.86
C ASP A 791 -3.20 3.85 -2.21
N GLU A 792 -3.38 4.04 -0.90
CA GLU A 792 -2.72 5.13 -0.16
C GLU A 792 -1.18 5.06 -0.25
N GLU A 793 -0.60 3.86 -0.26
CA GLU A 793 0.85 3.65 -0.38
C GLU A 793 1.32 4.08 -1.78
N GLU A 794 0.57 3.70 -2.80
CA GLU A 794 0.87 4.02 -4.20
C GLU A 794 0.63 5.49 -4.54
N GLU A 795 -0.42 6.10 -3.99
CA GLU A 795 -0.68 7.54 -4.07
C GLU A 795 0.53 8.33 -3.53
N ALA A 796 1.11 7.92 -2.40
CA ALA A 796 2.31 8.55 -1.85
C ALA A 796 3.53 8.41 -2.78
N LEU A 797 3.75 7.24 -3.39
CA LEU A 797 4.84 7.02 -4.36
C LEU A 797 4.67 7.85 -5.63
N ALA A 798 3.46 7.87 -6.19
CA ALA A 798 3.13 8.60 -7.41
C ALA A 798 3.27 10.12 -7.18
N TYR A 799 2.70 10.65 -6.09
CA TYR A 799 2.79 12.07 -5.77
C TYR A 799 4.19 12.53 -5.38
N TYR A 800 5.04 11.66 -4.81
CA TYR A 800 6.46 11.99 -4.67
C TYR A 800 7.07 12.28 -6.03
N THR A 801 6.84 11.42 -7.02
CA THR A 801 7.34 11.65 -8.38
C THR A 801 6.75 12.93 -8.98
N LEU A 802 5.43 13.09 -8.93
CA LEU A 802 4.74 14.25 -9.51
C LEU A 802 5.17 15.57 -8.85
N SER A 803 5.34 15.62 -7.53
CA SER A 803 5.77 16.83 -6.81
C SER A 803 7.21 17.25 -7.16
N HIS A 804 8.13 16.30 -7.32
CA HIS A 804 9.51 16.58 -7.74
C HIS A 804 9.60 17.04 -9.20
N HIS A 805 8.68 16.56 -10.04
CA HIS A 805 8.57 16.95 -11.44
C HIS A 805 7.55 18.08 -11.70
N ALA A 806 6.93 18.62 -10.64
CA ALA A 806 5.83 19.56 -10.77
C ALA A 806 6.22 20.82 -11.56
N ASP A 807 5.29 21.25 -12.40
CA ASP A 807 5.32 22.52 -13.08
C ASP A 807 4.50 23.54 -12.29
N LYS A 808 4.73 24.84 -12.53
CA LYS A 808 3.99 25.88 -11.81
C LYS A 808 2.48 25.83 -12.07
N PHE A 809 2.05 25.32 -13.23
CA PHE A 809 0.64 25.32 -13.62
C PHE A 809 -0.18 24.17 -13.01
N ASN A 810 0.46 23.13 -12.46
CA ASN A 810 -0.23 21.98 -11.87
C ASN A 810 0.18 21.69 -10.41
N GLY A 811 1.14 22.43 -9.85
CA GLY A 811 1.62 22.21 -8.49
C GLY A 811 0.57 22.41 -7.39
N TYR A 812 -0.47 23.24 -7.62
CA TYR A 812 -1.56 23.43 -6.66
C TYR A 812 -2.52 22.23 -6.64
N GLU A 813 -2.84 21.68 -7.80
CA GLU A 813 -3.65 20.49 -7.96
C GLU A 813 -2.91 19.26 -7.41
N ILE A 814 -1.60 19.14 -7.67
CA ILE A 814 -0.76 18.10 -7.04
C ILE A 814 -0.84 18.20 -5.51
N LEU A 815 -0.74 19.40 -4.93
CA LEU A 815 -0.92 19.61 -3.49
C LEU A 815 -2.32 19.20 -3.03
N GLU A 816 -3.36 19.56 -3.77
CA GLU A 816 -4.74 19.20 -3.44
C GLU A 816 -4.95 17.68 -3.43
N GLY A 817 -4.46 16.97 -4.46
CA GLY A 817 -4.48 15.50 -4.52
C GLY A 817 -3.72 14.86 -3.37
N MET A 818 -2.52 15.36 -3.05
CA MET A 818 -1.74 14.90 -1.89
C MET A 818 -2.48 15.02 -0.56
N ASN A 819 -3.30 16.06 -0.39
CA ASN A 819 -4.07 16.26 0.83
C ASN A 819 -5.20 15.22 0.99
N GLN A 820 -5.63 14.55 -0.08
CA GLN A 820 -6.75 13.61 -0.04
C GLN A 820 -6.36 12.32 0.69
N TRP A 821 -5.32 11.61 0.24
CA TRP A 821 -4.84 10.42 0.93
C TRP A 821 -4.26 10.75 2.32
N TRP A 822 -3.60 11.92 2.46
CA TRP A 822 -3.08 12.34 3.77
C TRP A 822 -4.20 12.56 4.81
N THR A 823 -5.43 12.82 4.38
CA THR A 823 -6.57 13.03 5.30
C THR A 823 -6.80 11.83 6.22
N ASN A 824 -6.70 10.60 5.70
CA ASN A 824 -6.82 9.40 6.51
C ASN A 824 -5.48 9.02 7.18
N GLU A 825 -4.37 9.00 6.43
CA GLU A 825 -3.08 8.48 6.90
C GLU A 825 -2.45 9.25 8.09
N LYS A 826 -2.80 10.53 8.24
CA LYS A 826 -2.27 11.39 9.31
C LYS A 826 -2.44 10.81 10.72
N ARG A 827 -3.46 9.98 10.97
CA ARG A 827 -3.77 9.39 12.29
C ARG A 827 -2.87 8.22 12.69
N GLU A 828 -2.16 7.62 11.73
CA GLU A 828 -1.46 6.35 11.91
C GLU A 828 -0.05 6.49 12.48
N LYS A 829 0.51 7.71 12.47
CA LYS A 829 1.95 7.95 12.67
C LYS A 829 2.81 7.09 11.74
N ASN A 830 2.25 6.73 10.58
CA ASN A 830 2.86 5.86 9.60
C ASN A 830 4.13 6.53 9.04
N PRO A 831 5.34 5.99 9.32
CA PRO A 831 6.59 6.60 8.89
C PRO A 831 6.72 6.73 7.38
N PHE A 832 6.21 5.77 6.62
CA PHE A 832 6.23 5.81 5.16
C PHE A 832 5.43 7.03 4.67
N MET A 833 4.15 7.08 5.01
CA MET A 833 3.23 8.13 4.56
C MET A 833 3.68 9.51 5.00
N THR A 834 4.10 9.63 6.26
CA THR A 834 4.52 10.90 6.86
C THR A 834 5.77 11.46 6.18
N THR A 835 6.77 10.61 5.90
CA THR A 835 8.03 11.06 5.30
C THR A 835 7.88 11.40 3.82
N PHE A 836 7.09 10.64 3.08
CA PHE A 836 6.72 10.92 1.70
C PHE A 836 5.96 12.24 1.55
N TYR A 837 4.97 12.47 2.42
CA TYR A 837 4.22 13.72 2.44
C TYR A 837 5.12 14.91 2.74
N ALA A 838 6.02 14.80 3.74
CA ALA A 838 6.98 15.85 4.09
C ALA A 838 7.91 16.20 2.93
N ALA A 839 8.52 15.20 2.30
CA ALA A 839 9.44 15.41 1.19
C ALA A 839 8.73 16.09 0.00
N SER A 840 7.53 15.62 -0.34
CA SER A 840 6.72 16.17 -1.43
C SER A 840 6.28 17.62 -1.17
N LEU A 841 5.88 17.96 0.07
CA LEU A 841 5.59 19.35 0.46
C LEU A 841 6.82 20.25 0.30
N GLY A 842 7.99 19.79 0.71
CA GLY A 842 9.22 20.55 0.59
C GLY A 842 9.62 20.76 -0.88
N ALA A 843 9.45 19.74 -1.74
CA ALA A 843 9.66 19.86 -3.18
C ALA A 843 8.74 20.90 -3.83
N LEU A 844 7.45 20.90 -3.49
CA LEU A 844 6.49 21.91 -3.97
C LEU A 844 6.83 23.32 -3.47
N LYS A 845 7.19 23.45 -2.18
CA LYS A 845 7.63 24.72 -1.59
C LYS A 845 8.87 25.27 -2.29
N ALA A 846 9.85 24.41 -2.60
CA ALA A 846 11.06 24.79 -3.33
C ALA A 846 10.75 25.32 -4.74
N LYS A 847 9.64 24.87 -5.35
CA LYS A 847 9.11 25.37 -6.65
C LYS A 847 8.23 26.62 -6.52
N GLY A 848 8.04 27.14 -5.31
CA GLY A 848 7.27 28.36 -5.04
C GLY A 848 5.76 28.15 -4.98
N ILE A 849 5.30 26.91 -4.76
CA ILE A 849 3.90 26.60 -4.48
C ILE A 849 3.61 26.88 -3.00
N ASP A 850 2.48 27.50 -2.70
CA ASP A 850 2.03 27.76 -1.34
C ASP A 850 1.43 26.49 -0.74
N ILE A 851 2.09 25.95 0.27
CA ILE A 851 1.69 24.71 0.97
C ILE A 851 0.62 24.96 2.06
N GLY A 852 0.18 26.20 2.25
CA GLY A 852 -0.84 26.56 3.22
C GLY A 852 -0.47 26.21 4.66
N ASN A 853 -1.39 25.58 5.39
CA ASN A 853 -1.23 25.21 6.80
C ASN A 853 -0.94 23.71 6.99
N ALA A 854 -0.19 23.10 6.07
CA ALA A 854 0.16 21.69 6.16
C ALA A 854 0.87 21.36 7.49
N GLN A 855 0.63 20.16 8.01
CA GLN A 855 1.25 19.68 9.25
C GLN A 855 1.57 18.19 9.17
N VAL A 856 2.73 17.82 9.71
CA VAL A 856 3.34 16.49 9.59
C VAL A 856 4.00 16.10 10.91
N ASP A 857 3.58 14.99 11.54
CA ASP A 857 4.10 14.52 12.83
C ASP A 857 5.34 13.61 12.64
N LEU A 858 6.49 14.21 12.34
CA LEU A 858 7.75 13.47 12.19
C LEU A 858 8.19 12.81 13.51
N SER A 859 7.86 13.41 14.65
CA SER A 859 8.16 12.83 15.97
C SER A 859 7.38 11.54 16.22
N GLY A 860 6.10 11.52 15.81
CA GLY A 860 5.26 10.32 15.81
C GLY A 860 5.83 9.21 14.93
N SER A 861 6.32 9.57 13.74
CA SER A 861 6.96 8.62 12.82
C SER A 861 8.27 8.05 13.36
N GLU A 862 9.13 8.89 13.94
CA GLU A 862 10.36 8.43 14.60
C GLU A 862 10.02 7.46 15.75
N TRP A 863 9.07 7.84 16.61
CA TRP A 863 8.57 6.97 17.67
C TRP A 863 8.10 5.62 17.09
N TYR A 864 7.29 5.63 16.03
CA TYR A 864 6.79 4.41 15.41
C TYR A 864 7.93 3.49 14.95
N MET A 865 8.96 4.04 14.27
CA MET A 865 10.15 3.29 13.85
C MET A 865 10.95 2.71 15.03
N THR A 866 11.07 3.43 16.14
CA THR A 866 11.70 2.88 17.36
C THR A 866 10.90 1.72 17.96
N ARG A 867 9.57 1.72 17.77
CA ARG A 867 8.70 0.63 18.22
C ARG A 867 8.62 -0.55 17.24
N ILE A 868 9.18 -0.47 16.03
CA ILE A 868 9.26 -1.64 15.11
C ILE A 868 10.19 -2.69 15.74
N PRO A 869 9.83 -3.99 15.76
CA PRO A 869 10.73 -5.05 16.24
C PRO A 869 12.06 -5.11 15.49
N ASN A 870 13.15 -5.49 16.15
CA ASN A 870 14.49 -5.62 15.54
C ASN A 870 14.62 -6.79 14.54
N ASN A 871 13.53 -7.52 14.27
CA ASN A 871 13.46 -8.60 13.30
C ASN A 871 12.08 -8.59 12.60
N PHE A 872 12.02 -9.15 11.39
CA PHE A 872 10.81 -9.18 10.57
C PHE A 872 10.08 -10.52 10.59
N MET A 873 10.33 -11.34 11.61
CA MET A 873 9.68 -12.64 11.70
C MET A 873 8.21 -12.43 12.09
N ASN A 874 7.34 -13.19 11.42
CA ASN A 874 5.90 -13.13 11.60
C ASN A 874 5.44 -13.94 12.82
N PHE A 875 5.77 -13.42 14.00
CA PHE A 875 5.30 -13.94 15.28
C PHE A 875 3.81 -13.70 15.51
N ASP A 876 3.19 -14.63 16.23
CA ASP A 876 1.79 -14.54 16.65
C ASP A 876 1.55 -13.41 17.66
N VAL A 877 0.41 -12.74 17.56
CA VAL A 877 -0.01 -11.68 18.50
C VAL A 877 -1.52 -11.76 18.77
N LEU A 878 -1.93 -11.51 20.02
CA LEU A 878 -3.34 -11.50 20.47
C LEU A 878 -3.65 -10.21 21.25
N SER A 879 -3.47 -9.07 20.59
CA SER A 879 -3.60 -7.73 21.19
C SER A 879 -5.03 -7.16 21.11
N ALA A 880 -5.93 -7.77 20.34
CA ALA A 880 -7.33 -7.32 20.21
C ALA A 880 -8.14 -7.38 21.51
N ASN A 881 -7.77 -8.23 22.49
CA ASN A 881 -8.53 -8.44 23.73
C ASN A 881 -7.97 -7.68 24.94
N ARG A 882 -7.10 -6.70 24.70
CA ARG A 882 -6.54 -5.89 25.77
C ARG A 882 -7.64 -5.13 26.52
N ASN A 883 -7.41 -4.88 27.81
CA ASN A 883 -8.37 -4.21 28.69
C ASN A 883 -8.19 -2.69 28.74
N ASP A 884 -7.11 -2.19 28.17
CA ASP A 884 -6.81 -0.78 28.05
C ASP A 884 -7.20 -0.16 26.71
N VAL A 885 -7.64 -0.99 25.75
CA VAL A 885 -8.23 -0.59 24.46
C VAL A 885 -9.74 -0.80 24.48
N THR A 886 -10.45 -0.03 23.69
CA THR A 886 -11.88 -0.18 23.40
C THR A 886 -12.03 -0.38 21.90
N HIS A 887 -12.92 -1.28 21.49
CA HIS A 887 -13.32 -1.37 20.09
C HIS A 887 -14.31 -0.24 19.79
N VAL A 888 -13.95 0.62 18.85
CA VAL A 888 -14.66 1.84 18.49
C VAL A 888 -15.25 1.73 17.09
N ALA A 889 -16.36 2.45 16.92
CA ALA A 889 -17.15 2.50 15.71
C ALA A 889 -17.70 1.12 15.25
N PRO A 890 -18.67 1.09 14.33
CA PRO A 890 -18.81 -0.08 13.47
C PRO A 890 -17.47 -0.39 12.78
N ASN A 891 -17.22 -1.68 12.52
CA ASN A 891 -16.07 -2.24 11.80
C ASN A 891 -14.82 -2.55 12.64
N LEU A 892 -15.04 -2.74 13.93
CA LEU A 892 -14.12 -3.44 14.83
C LEU A 892 -12.70 -2.82 14.94
N MET A 893 -12.58 -1.48 14.84
CA MET A 893 -11.31 -0.78 15.02
C MET A 893 -11.01 -0.56 16.50
N VAL A 894 -9.74 -0.50 16.91
CA VAL A 894 -9.37 -0.09 18.27
C VAL A 894 -9.27 1.44 18.40
N ASP A 895 -9.60 1.93 19.58
CA ASP A 895 -9.67 3.35 19.93
C ASP A 895 -8.33 4.10 19.93
N GLN A 896 -7.22 3.37 19.96
CA GLN A 896 -5.90 3.96 19.98
C GLN A 896 -4.91 3.15 19.17
N LEU A 897 -3.88 3.83 18.67
CA LEU A 897 -2.76 3.24 17.98
C LEU A 897 -1.98 2.32 18.91
N ILE A 898 -1.93 1.03 18.58
CA ILE A 898 -1.14 0.05 19.30
C ILE A 898 0.32 0.12 18.80
N PRO A 899 1.33 0.19 19.69
CA PRO A 899 2.73 0.21 19.28
C PRO A 899 3.14 -1.03 18.46
N ARG A 900 4.07 -0.84 17.51
CA ARG A 900 4.45 -1.89 16.53
C ARG A 900 5.10 -3.13 17.09
N ASP A 901 5.72 -3.02 18.24
CA ASP A 901 6.32 -4.13 18.95
C ASP A 901 5.28 -4.99 19.69
N GLU A 902 4.03 -4.54 19.75
CA GLU A 902 2.88 -5.19 20.40
C GLU A 902 1.84 -5.70 19.38
N VAL A 903 2.14 -5.63 18.08
CA VAL A 903 1.32 -6.15 16.96
C VAL A 903 2.16 -7.03 16.04
N MET A 904 1.51 -7.78 15.15
CA MET A 904 2.19 -8.59 14.14
C MET A 904 2.98 -7.69 13.18
N MET A 905 4.12 -8.18 12.71
CA MET A 905 4.84 -7.50 11.64
C MET A 905 3.97 -7.44 10.38
N SER A 906 3.95 -6.29 9.74
CA SER A 906 3.18 -6.00 8.52
C SER A 906 3.81 -4.81 7.82
N LYS A 907 3.51 -4.68 6.54
CA LYS A 907 3.84 -3.49 5.74
C LYS A 907 2.86 -2.36 6.05
N TYR A 908 3.01 -1.24 5.36
CA TYR A 908 2.22 -0.03 5.60
C TYR A 908 0.85 -0.02 4.91
N ASN A 909 0.64 -0.85 3.89
CA ASN A 909 -0.66 -1.09 3.26
C ASN A 909 -1.67 -1.93 4.08
N THR A 910 -1.72 -1.75 5.39
CA THR A 910 -2.67 -2.46 6.27
C THR A 910 -3.21 -1.51 7.31
N ASN A 911 -4.53 -1.51 7.50
CA ASN A 911 -5.17 -0.76 8.58
C ASN A 911 -4.64 -1.23 9.95
N ILE A 912 -3.89 -0.37 10.63
CA ILE A 912 -3.28 -0.71 11.93
C ILE A 912 -4.25 -0.61 13.11
N PHE A 913 -5.44 -0.05 12.91
CA PHE A 913 -6.51 -0.02 13.91
C PHE A 913 -7.51 -1.17 13.77
N GLY A 914 -7.67 -1.72 12.56
CA GLY A 914 -8.73 -2.67 12.25
C GLY A 914 -8.50 -4.07 12.83
N THR A 915 -9.59 -4.73 13.22
CA THR A 915 -9.64 -6.20 13.36
C THR A 915 -10.32 -6.89 12.16
N MET A 916 -10.92 -6.15 11.22
CA MET A 916 -11.41 -6.69 9.95
C MET A 916 -10.27 -7.03 8.98
N ASP A 917 -9.14 -6.31 9.05
CA ASP A 917 -7.87 -6.79 8.49
C ASP A 917 -7.09 -7.56 9.55
N ARG A 918 -7.49 -8.82 9.71
CA ARG A 918 -7.00 -9.85 10.63
C ARG A 918 -5.47 -9.92 10.84
N ARG A 919 -4.67 -9.34 9.96
CA ARG A 919 -3.21 -9.55 9.91
C ARG A 919 -2.47 -8.89 11.07
N THR A 920 -2.96 -7.81 11.64
CA THR A 920 -2.14 -6.97 12.54
C THR A 920 -2.29 -7.30 14.03
N ILE A 921 -3.51 -7.36 14.57
CA ILE A 921 -3.72 -7.35 16.04
C ILE A 921 -4.32 -8.64 16.64
N ASP A 922 -4.75 -9.60 15.81
CA ASP A 922 -5.27 -10.92 16.21
C ASP A 922 -4.87 -12.02 15.19
N SER A 923 -3.59 -12.35 15.14
CA SER A 923 -2.98 -13.17 14.10
C SER A 923 -2.48 -14.54 14.59
N GLY A 924 -2.22 -15.45 13.65
CA GLY A 924 -1.58 -16.75 13.93
C GLY A 924 -0.07 -16.70 13.74
N ASN A 925 0.64 -17.70 14.26
CA ASN A 925 2.07 -17.86 13.97
C ASN A 925 2.23 -18.20 12.49
N SER A 926 3.02 -17.41 11.76
CA SER A 926 3.41 -17.70 10.39
C SER A 926 4.91 -17.97 10.38
N LEU A 927 5.33 -19.11 9.83
CA LEU A 927 6.75 -19.45 9.65
C LEU A 927 7.34 -18.68 8.48
N THR A 928 7.17 -17.35 8.48
CA THR A 928 7.52 -16.44 7.40
C THR A 928 8.21 -15.19 7.93
N MET A 929 8.79 -14.43 7.01
CA MET A 929 9.44 -13.16 7.30
C MET A 929 8.97 -12.10 6.30
N GLU A 930 8.76 -10.87 6.79
CA GLU A 930 8.52 -9.69 5.93
C GLU A 930 9.83 -9.11 5.37
N SER A 931 9.74 -8.37 4.26
CA SER A 931 10.85 -7.63 3.66
C SER A 931 11.25 -6.41 4.51
N SER A 932 12.50 -5.95 4.40
CA SER A 932 13.02 -4.84 5.21
C SER A 932 12.49 -3.44 4.89
N THR A 933 11.58 -3.32 3.92
CA THR A 933 11.04 -2.04 3.42
C THR A 933 10.39 -1.20 4.53
N VAL A 934 9.86 -1.85 5.58
CA VAL A 934 9.11 -1.19 6.67
C VAL A 934 9.94 -0.16 7.44
N ILE A 935 11.24 -0.36 7.71
CA ILE A 935 12.06 0.70 8.33
C ILE A 935 13.00 1.37 7.35
N SER A 936 13.55 0.58 6.42
CA SER A 936 14.71 1.01 5.64
C SER A 936 14.34 2.22 4.79
N MET A 937 13.24 2.12 4.06
CA MET A 937 12.75 3.15 3.17
C MET A 937 12.37 4.46 3.91
N PRO A 938 11.47 4.48 4.91
CA PRO A 938 11.13 5.72 5.62
C PRO A 938 12.29 6.30 6.44
N TYR A 939 13.26 5.48 6.89
CA TYR A 939 14.46 6.02 7.51
C TYR A 939 15.34 6.72 6.46
N TRP A 940 15.68 6.04 5.36
CA TRP A 940 16.66 6.57 4.40
C TRP A 940 16.18 7.78 3.62
N ILE A 941 14.88 7.93 3.32
CA ILE A 941 14.36 9.17 2.70
C ILE A 941 14.66 10.40 3.58
N THR A 942 14.52 10.28 4.91
CA THR A 942 14.81 11.39 5.83
C THR A 942 16.30 11.73 5.91
N GLN A 943 17.16 10.82 5.46
CA GLN A 943 18.60 11.00 5.41
C GLN A 943 19.09 11.38 4.00
N ASN A 944 18.27 11.19 2.96
CA ASN A 944 18.65 11.53 1.59
C ASN A 944 18.96 13.04 1.52
N PRO A 945 20.14 13.47 1.04
CA PRO A 945 20.55 14.87 1.16
C PRO A 945 19.58 15.90 0.57
N GLU A 946 18.92 15.59 -0.53
CA GLU A 946 17.93 16.46 -1.16
C GLU A 946 16.64 16.56 -0.33
N ASP A 947 16.02 15.43 0.00
CA ASP A 947 14.79 15.37 0.77
C ASP A 947 14.99 15.92 2.20
N ALA A 948 16.12 15.65 2.83
CA ALA A 948 16.46 16.19 4.14
C ALA A 948 16.50 17.72 4.14
N ALA A 949 17.04 18.34 3.07
CA ALA A 949 17.05 19.78 2.90
C ALA A 949 15.62 20.32 2.66
N TYR A 950 14.81 19.64 1.84
CA TYR A 950 13.41 19.99 1.63
C TYR A 950 12.60 19.98 2.92
N VAL A 951 12.78 18.95 3.75
CA VAL A 951 12.07 18.80 5.03
C VAL A 951 12.58 19.81 6.07
N GLU A 952 13.88 20.11 6.12
CA GLU A 952 14.45 21.19 6.94
C GLU A 952 13.80 22.53 6.60
N ASP A 953 13.69 22.85 5.32
CA ASP A 953 13.14 24.11 4.82
C ASP A 953 11.65 24.30 5.15
N LEU A 954 10.90 23.23 5.45
CA LEU A 954 9.50 23.35 5.92
C LEU A 954 9.39 24.08 7.26
N GLY A 955 10.35 23.86 8.17
CA GLY A 955 10.37 24.43 9.51
C GLY A 955 9.45 23.70 10.53
N SER A 956 9.73 23.91 11.81
CA SER A 956 9.09 23.16 12.92
C SER A 956 7.59 23.39 13.09
N GLU A 957 7.05 24.49 12.57
CA GLU A 957 5.59 24.75 12.60
C GLU A 957 4.82 23.72 11.76
N VAL A 958 5.46 23.20 10.70
CA VAL A 958 4.92 22.14 9.85
C VAL A 958 5.27 20.77 10.40
N THR A 959 6.54 20.54 10.79
CA THR A 959 7.09 19.20 11.04
C THR A 959 7.04 18.72 12.50
N ALA A 960 6.68 19.59 13.43
CA ALA A 960 6.54 19.24 14.85
C ALA A 960 5.23 19.82 15.43
N PRO A 961 4.06 19.46 14.86
CA PRO A 961 2.78 19.91 15.36
C PRO A 961 2.57 19.42 16.80
N VAL A 962 2.00 20.27 17.65
CA VAL A 962 1.64 19.87 19.01
C VAL A 962 0.39 19.00 18.94
N ASN A 963 0.56 17.70 19.15
CA ASN A 963 -0.54 16.74 19.21
C ASN A 963 -0.57 16.02 20.55
N ASN A 964 -1.57 16.34 21.37
CA ASN A 964 -1.76 15.76 22.70
C ASN A 964 -3.07 14.95 22.82
N GLY A 965 -3.73 14.61 21.71
CA GLY A 965 -5.07 13.99 21.74
C GLY A 965 -6.10 14.92 22.41
N THR A 966 -6.23 16.15 21.90
CA THR A 966 -7.11 17.20 22.45
C THR A 966 -8.33 17.50 21.57
N GLU A 967 -8.50 16.72 20.51
CA GLU A 967 -9.61 16.74 19.59
C GLU A 967 -10.95 16.67 20.35
N SER A 968 -11.88 17.52 19.97
CA SER A 968 -13.25 17.55 20.50
C SER A 968 -14.26 17.22 19.38
N LEU A 969 -15.50 16.91 19.76
CA LEU A 969 -16.60 16.81 18.80
C LEU A 969 -17.86 17.46 19.38
N GLU A 970 -18.43 18.40 18.63
CA GLU A 970 -19.61 19.17 19.06
C GLU A 970 -20.58 19.36 17.90
N TYR A 971 -21.87 19.51 18.22
CA TYR A 971 -22.89 19.90 17.23
C TYR A 971 -22.65 21.35 16.75
N PRO A 972 -22.68 21.62 15.43
CA PRO A 972 -22.57 22.97 14.92
C PRO A 972 -23.81 23.82 15.26
N THR A 973 -23.60 25.12 15.41
CA THR A 973 -24.66 26.07 15.82
C THR A 973 -25.58 26.52 14.69
N ASN A 974 -25.24 26.22 13.43
CA ASN A 974 -25.91 26.70 12.22
C ASN A 974 -26.73 25.62 11.47
N LEU A 975 -26.89 24.41 12.02
CA LEU A 975 -27.58 23.27 11.38
C LEU A 975 -28.98 23.59 10.80
N ALA A 976 -29.78 24.37 11.52
CA ALA A 976 -31.11 24.80 11.04
C ALA A 976 -31.03 25.70 9.80
N SER A 977 -30.00 26.56 9.72
CA SER A 977 -29.79 27.45 8.58
C SER A 977 -29.23 26.72 7.35
N MET A 978 -28.47 25.64 7.57
CA MET A 978 -28.00 24.76 6.49
C MET A 978 -29.13 23.96 5.86
N ASN A 979 -30.25 23.77 6.59
CA ASN A 979 -31.39 22.95 6.19
C ASN A 979 -32.71 23.72 6.31
N PRO A 980 -32.92 24.82 5.56
CA PRO A 980 -34.06 25.72 5.74
C PRO A 980 -35.42 25.07 5.43
N HIS A 981 -35.43 23.92 4.76
CA HIS A 981 -36.65 23.20 4.37
C HIS A 981 -36.93 21.96 5.23
N ALA A 982 -35.99 21.55 6.08
CA ALA A 982 -36.15 20.39 6.95
C ALA A 982 -36.74 20.79 8.31
N LYS A 983 -37.51 19.89 8.93
CA LYS A 983 -38.00 20.08 10.29
C LYS A 983 -36.94 19.59 11.27
N TYR A 984 -36.15 20.52 11.80
CA TYR A 984 -35.07 20.22 12.76
C TYR A 984 -35.47 20.63 14.19
N ASN A 985 -35.36 19.68 15.12
CA ASN A 985 -35.49 19.93 16.56
C ASN A 985 -34.09 19.98 17.19
N ALA A 986 -33.66 21.18 17.58
CA ALA A 986 -32.31 21.42 18.10
C ALA A 986 -32.05 20.76 19.47
N ASP A 987 -33.07 20.62 20.33
CA ASP A 987 -32.90 20.04 21.67
C ASP A 987 -32.64 18.52 21.64
N THR A 988 -33.09 17.87 20.55
CA THR A 988 -33.02 16.41 20.37
C THR A 988 -32.20 16.02 19.14
N HIS A 989 -31.61 17.00 18.44
CA HIS A 989 -30.91 16.84 17.16
C HIS A 989 -31.65 15.95 16.14
N THR A 990 -32.98 16.09 16.09
CA THR A 990 -33.85 15.24 15.27
C THR A 990 -34.29 15.98 14.00
N PHE A 991 -34.10 15.36 12.84
CA PHE A 991 -34.66 15.79 11.56
C PHE A 991 -35.92 14.98 11.22
N THR A 992 -36.91 15.63 10.61
CA THR A 992 -38.04 14.95 9.95
C THR A 992 -38.10 15.40 8.49
N ILE A 993 -37.96 14.43 7.60
CA ILE A 993 -37.85 14.60 6.14
C ILE A 993 -38.82 13.65 5.42
N ASN A 994 -39.19 13.95 4.18
CA ASN A 994 -39.96 12.99 3.37
C ASN A 994 -39.04 12.02 2.64
N VAL A 995 -39.61 10.92 2.12
CA VAL A 995 -38.90 10.06 1.15
C VAL A 995 -38.43 10.90 -0.04
N GLY A 996 -37.16 10.76 -0.40
CA GLY A 996 -36.44 11.50 -1.43
C GLY A 996 -35.97 12.91 -1.02
N ASP A 997 -36.26 13.39 0.19
CA ASP A 997 -35.63 14.61 0.71
C ASP A 997 -34.26 14.27 1.33
N SER A 998 -33.32 15.21 1.30
CA SER A 998 -32.00 15.10 1.94
C SER A 998 -31.77 16.20 2.97
N VAL A 999 -31.01 15.89 4.02
CA VAL A 999 -30.53 16.85 5.01
C VAL A 999 -29.00 16.84 5.11
N LYS A 1000 -28.42 18.02 5.30
CA LYS A 1000 -27.02 18.23 5.62
C LYS A 1000 -26.81 18.04 7.12
N LEU A 1001 -25.94 17.10 7.47
CA LEU A 1001 -25.39 16.88 8.80
C LEU A 1001 -23.99 17.48 8.85
N ASP A 1002 -23.52 17.82 10.05
CA ASP A 1002 -22.19 18.42 10.23
C ASP A 1002 -21.70 18.22 11.65
N ALA A 1003 -20.39 18.12 11.85
CA ALA A 1003 -19.76 17.97 13.15
C ALA A 1003 -18.57 18.92 13.25
N LYS A 1004 -18.44 19.62 14.39
CA LYS A 1004 -17.29 20.47 14.66
C LYS A 1004 -16.24 19.69 15.43
N THR A 1005 -15.06 19.53 14.84
CA THR A 1005 -13.90 18.95 15.52
C THR A 1005 -12.71 19.89 15.57
N THR A 1006 -11.89 19.74 16.60
CA THR A 1006 -10.62 20.48 16.80
C THR A 1006 -9.47 19.47 16.82
N GLY A 1007 -8.20 19.94 16.80
CA GLY A 1007 -7.03 19.05 16.95
C GLY A 1007 -6.14 18.98 15.71
N TYR A 1008 -5.19 18.05 15.73
CA TYR A 1008 -4.22 17.80 14.67
C TYR A 1008 -4.82 16.99 13.53
N ILE A 1009 -5.48 15.85 13.82
CA ILE A 1009 -6.02 14.96 12.80
C ILE A 1009 -7.23 15.58 12.11
N LYS A 1010 -8.16 16.13 12.89
CA LYS A 1010 -9.44 16.66 12.43
C LYS A 1010 -10.12 15.71 11.42
N ASN A 1011 -10.39 14.46 11.80
CA ASN A 1011 -11.11 13.51 10.95
C ASN A 1011 -12.39 13.01 11.66
N VAL A 1012 -13.48 12.90 10.91
CA VAL A 1012 -14.80 12.48 11.41
C VAL A 1012 -15.35 11.33 10.55
N SER A 1013 -15.56 10.17 11.17
CA SER A 1013 -16.27 9.06 10.53
C SER A 1013 -17.76 9.16 10.80
N TRP A 1014 -18.55 8.92 9.75
CA TRP A 1014 -20.01 8.90 9.81
C TRP A 1014 -20.53 7.48 9.63
N ALA A 1015 -21.50 7.09 10.46
CA ALA A 1015 -22.16 5.78 10.38
C ALA A 1015 -23.66 5.88 10.72
N THR A 1016 -24.45 4.92 10.26
CA THR A 1016 -25.87 4.80 10.60
C THR A 1016 -26.26 3.38 11.00
N ASP A 1017 -27.24 3.24 11.90
CA ASP A 1017 -27.86 1.96 12.27
C ASP A 1017 -28.73 1.34 11.15
N ALA A 1018 -28.90 2.04 10.02
CA ALA A 1018 -29.53 1.51 8.80
C ALA A 1018 -28.58 0.69 7.91
N TRP A 1019 -27.26 0.76 8.18
CA TRP A 1019 -26.23 0.00 7.48
C TRP A 1019 -25.92 -1.33 8.17
N ASP A 1020 -25.37 -2.28 7.41
CA ASP A 1020 -24.73 -3.45 7.99
C ASP A 1020 -23.40 -3.06 8.61
N GLN A 1021 -23.18 -3.49 9.85
CA GLN A 1021 -22.01 -3.14 10.64
C GLN A 1021 -21.34 -4.40 11.20
N ALA A 1022 -20.06 -4.33 11.51
CA ALA A 1022 -19.38 -5.34 12.34
C ALA A 1022 -19.07 -4.76 13.73
N GLY A 1023 -19.23 -5.55 14.79
CA GLY A 1023 -18.98 -5.11 16.16
C GLY A 1023 -18.63 -6.25 17.12
N TYR A 1024 -18.43 -5.92 18.40
CA TYR A 1024 -18.26 -6.90 19.47
C TYR A 1024 -19.50 -6.98 20.35
N ILE A 1025 -20.12 -8.15 20.47
CA ILE A 1025 -21.19 -8.42 21.44
C ILE A 1025 -20.68 -9.43 22.47
N ASN A 1026 -20.70 -9.03 23.75
CA ASN A 1026 -20.19 -9.84 24.87
C ASN A 1026 -18.73 -10.32 24.68
N GLY A 1027 -17.89 -9.51 24.04
CA GLY A 1027 -16.48 -9.84 23.79
C GLY A 1027 -16.25 -10.80 22.62
N LEU A 1028 -17.28 -11.08 21.81
CA LEU A 1028 -17.17 -11.86 20.58
C LEU A 1028 -17.40 -10.98 19.36
N PRO A 1029 -16.56 -11.10 18.30
CA PRO A 1029 -16.82 -10.47 17.01
C PRO A 1029 -18.15 -10.97 16.44
N THR A 1030 -19.00 -10.07 15.96
CA THR A 1030 -20.29 -10.39 15.35
C THR A 1030 -20.66 -9.35 14.29
N GLN A 1031 -21.39 -9.81 13.28
CA GLN A 1031 -22.13 -8.91 12.42
C GLN A 1031 -23.30 -8.30 13.20
N ILE A 1032 -23.58 -7.04 12.92
CA ILE A 1032 -24.71 -6.25 13.41
C ILE A 1032 -25.47 -5.84 12.15
N ASN A 1033 -26.42 -6.67 11.75
CA ASN A 1033 -27.26 -6.39 10.59
C ASN A 1033 -28.23 -5.27 10.92
N ALA A 1034 -28.58 -4.47 9.92
CA ALA A 1034 -29.69 -3.54 10.09
C ALA A 1034 -30.98 -4.33 10.35
N GLU A 1035 -31.84 -3.81 11.23
CA GLU A 1035 -33.18 -4.35 11.45
C GLU A 1035 -33.96 -4.32 10.13
N SER A 1036 -34.78 -5.33 9.82
CA SER A 1036 -35.49 -5.42 8.52
C SER A 1036 -36.34 -4.18 8.21
N ASP A 1037 -36.86 -3.54 9.26
CA ASP A 1037 -37.70 -2.34 9.16
C ASP A 1037 -36.87 -1.04 9.05
N VAL A 1038 -35.57 -1.09 9.37
CA VAL A 1038 -34.63 0.05 9.38
C VAL A 1038 -33.62 -0.02 8.22
N PHE A 1039 -33.34 -1.22 7.71
CA PHE A 1039 -32.44 -1.48 6.58
C PHE A 1039 -32.77 -0.54 5.41
N GLN A 1040 -31.82 0.29 4.99
CA GLN A 1040 -32.04 1.27 3.91
C GLN A 1040 -33.17 2.27 4.16
N VAL A 1041 -33.35 2.73 5.41
CA VAL A 1041 -34.19 3.91 5.69
C VAL A 1041 -33.56 5.19 5.15
N ILE A 1042 -32.23 5.27 5.21
CA ILE A 1042 -31.46 6.38 4.66
C ILE A 1042 -30.27 5.87 3.86
N ASP A 1043 -29.87 6.66 2.86
CA ASP A 1043 -28.50 6.67 2.34
C ASP A 1043 -27.74 7.79 3.07
N LEU A 1044 -26.48 7.52 3.42
CA LEU A 1044 -25.63 8.45 4.14
C LEU A 1044 -24.34 8.66 3.35
N ARG A 1045 -24.02 9.90 2.98
CA ARG A 1045 -22.85 10.23 2.14
C ARG A 1045 -21.98 11.25 2.83
N ASN A 1046 -20.68 10.99 2.96
CA ASN A 1046 -19.74 12.03 3.40
C ASN A 1046 -19.68 13.14 2.34
N ILE A 1047 -19.54 14.40 2.78
CA ILE A 1047 -19.35 15.48 1.81
C ILE A 1047 -17.88 15.57 1.42
N ALA A 1048 -17.56 15.13 0.20
CA ALA A 1048 -16.21 15.21 -0.34
C ALA A 1048 -15.89 16.61 -0.88
N THR A 1049 -14.61 16.98 -0.90
CA THR A 1049 -14.14 18.28 -1.40
C THR A 1049 -14.07 18.41 -2.92
N TYR A 1050 -14.53 17.43 -3.69
CA TYR A 1050 -14.45 17.49 -5.15
C TYR A 1050 -15.83 17.45 -5.82
N GLY A 1051 -16.13 18.51 -6.59
CA GLY A 1051 -17.06 18.47 -7.72
C GLY A 1051 -18.54 18.14 -7.51
N ASP A 1052 -19.00 17.77 -6.31
CA ASP A 1052 -20.35 17.24 -6.06
C ASP A 1052 -21.45 17.98 -6.83
N GLU A 1053 -22.09 17.24 -7.75
CA GLU A 1053 -23.24 17.67 -8.55
C GLU A 1053 -24.38 18.14 -7.64
N GLY A 1054 -24.37 19.43 -7.36
CA GLY A 1054 -25.29 20.06 -6.41
C GLY A 1054 -24.98 21.52 -6.06
N ASN A 1055 -23.99 22.17 -6.70
CA ASN A 1055 -23.57 23.54 -6.36
C ASN A 1055 -23.17 23.71 -4.88
N VAL A 1056 -22.23 22.91 -4.39
CA VAL A 1056 -21.63 23.17 -3.08
C VAL A 1056 -20.14 23.39 -3.28
N ARG A 1057 -19.70 24.65 -3.15
CA ARG A 1057 -18.28 24.99 -3.23
C ARG A 1057 -17.58 24.46 -1.97
N PRO A 1058 -16.25 24.19 -2.00
CA PRO A 1058 -15.49 23.90 -0.78
C PRO A 1058 -15.69 24.93 0.34
N THR A 1059 -16.01 26.18 0.00
CA THR A 1059 -16.36 27.26 0.94
C THR A 1059 -17.73 27.11 1.61
N ASP A 1060 -18.63 26.32 1.02
CA ASP A 1060 -19.97 26.02 1.54
C ASP A 1060 -19.99 24.77 2.43
N LEU A 1061 -18.87 24.01 2.44
CA LEU A 1061 -18.60 22.86 3.30
C LEU A 1061 -17.94 23.24 4.61
N SER A 1062 -17.45 24.48 4.71
CA SER A 1062 -16.69 24.92 5.86
C SER A 1062 -16.70 26.42 6.06
N VAL A 1063 -17.20 26.89 7.20
CA VAL A 1063 -16.95 28.26 7.66
C VAL A 1063 -15.60 28.28 8.39
N ASN A 1064 -14.52 28.67 7.71
CA ASN A 1064 -13.13 28.76 8.25
C ASN A 1064 -12.30 27.45 8.31
N GLY A 1065 -12.66 26.37 7.59
CA GLY A 1065 -11.81 25.17 7.49
C GLY A 1065 -11.91 24.18 8.66
N GLU A 1066 -13.07 24.05 9.31
CA GLU A 1066 -13.27 23.26 10.54
C GLU A 1066 -14.48 22.29 10.54
N TYR A 1067 -15.09 21.97 9.39
CA TYR A 1067 -16.37 21.24 9.33
C TYR A 1067 -16.30 20.02 8.40
N TYR A 1068 -16.86 18.89 8.86
CA TYR A 1068 -16.83 17.56 8.23
C TYR A 1068 -18.26 17.06 8.10
N GLY A 1069 -18.94 17.47 7.03
CA GLY A 1069 -20.36 17.21 6.84
C GLY A 1069 -20.69 15.86 6.21
N ALA A 1070 -21.96 15.49 6.30
CA ALA A 1070 -22.55 14.36 5.58
C ALA A 1070 -23.95 14.73 5.05
N TYR A 1071 -24.44 14.04 4.03
CA TYR A 1071 -25.84 14.05 3.60
C TYR A 1071 -26.54 12.80 4.09
N ALA A 1072 -27.75 12.95 4.63
CA ALA A 1072 -28.66 11.84 4.84
C ALA A 1072 -29.89 12.00 3.94
N THR A 1073 -30.10 11.08 3.01
CA THR A 1073 -31.25 11.06 2.09
C THR A 1073 -32.26 10.00 2.55
N GLY A 1074 -33.53 10.37 2.68
CA GLY A 1074 -34.57 9.43 3.09
C GLY A 1074 -35.01 8.51 1.96
N LEU A 1075 -34.87 7.19 2.12
CA LEU A 1075 -35.18 6.23 1.05
C LEU A 1075 -36.53 5.55 1.22
N LYS A 1076 -36.90 5.24 2.46
CA LYS A 1076 -38.21 4.65 2.79
C LYS A 1076 -38.67 5.14 4.16
N PRO A 1077 -39.99 5.09 4.46
CA PRO A 1077 -40.50 5.55 5.75
C PRO A 1077 -39.93 4.73 6.91
N GLY A 1078 -39.38 5.41 7.91
CA GLY A 1078 -38.74 4.78 9.06
C GLY A 1078 -38.00 5.80 9.92
N THR A 1079 -37.31 5.31 10.95
CA THR A 1079 -36.42 6.13 11.80
C THR A 1079 -35.06 5.46 11.84
N ALA A 1080 -34.02 6.23 11.54
CA ALA A 1080 -32.62 5.81 11.63
C ALA A 1080 -31.82 6.80 12.47
N THR A 1081 -30.73 6.34 13.06
CA THR A 1081 -29.73 7.18 13.74
C THR A 1081 -28.49 7.32 12.88
N VAL A 1082 -27.91 8.52 12.87
CA VAL A 1082 -26.63 8.82 12.22
C VAL A 1082 -25.67 9.33 13.29
N THR A 1083 -24.50 8.71 13.41
CA THR A 1083 -23.50 9.04 14.42
C THR A 1083 -22.20 9.46 13.77
N ALA A 1084 -21.64 10.58 14.23
CA ALA A 1084 -20.30 11.05 13.90
C ALA A 1084 -19.33 10.69 15.03
N TYR A 1085 -18.13 10.24 14.67
CA TYR A 1085 -17.06 9.87 15.59
C TYR A 1085 -15.77 10.61 15.25
N VAL A 1086 -15.02 11.06 16.26
CA VAL A 1086 -13.62 11.43 16.04
C VAL A 1086 -12.83 10.17 15.72
N ILE A 1087 -12.17 10.16 14.57
CA ILE A 1087 -11.23 9.09 14.23
C ILE A 1087 -9.83 9.63 14.44
N ASP A 1088 -9.37 9.47 15.67
CA ASP A 1088 -8.02 9.81 16.06
C ASP A 1088 -7.41 8.62 16.79
N GLY A 1089 -6.23 8.18 16.32
CA GLY A 1089 -5.47 7.10 16.91
C GLY A 1089 -4.94 7.39 18.32
N PHE A 1090 -5.26 8.55 18.93
CA PHE A 1090 -4.81 8.89 20.28
C PHE A 1090 -5.86 8.74 21.38
N PHE A 1091 -7.13 8.45 21.05
CA PHE A 1091 -8.23 8.52 22.02
C PHE A 1091 -8.73 7.18 22.57
N ARG A 1092 -8.47 6.89 23.85
CA ARG A 1092 -9.10 5.74 24.55
C ARG A 1092 -10.63 5.73 24.61
N THR A 1093 -11.29 6.80 24.21
CA THR A 1093 -12.75 6.85 24.03
C THR A 1093 -13.04 7.96 23.05
N PRO A 1094 -13.41 7.66 21.80
CA PRO A 1094 -13.72 8.66 20.80
C PRO A 1094 -14.90 9.54 21.23
N ALA A 1095 -14.77 10.85 20.99
CA ALA A 1095 -15.90 11.75 21.09
C ALA A 1095 -16.90 11.43 19.96
N LYS A 1096 -18.20 11.49 20.26
CA LYS A 1096 -19.27 11.22 19.30
C LYS A 1096 -20.48 12.12 19.49
N ILE A 1097 -21.22 12.36 18.41
CA ILE A 1097 -22.52 13.03 18.39
C ILE A 1097 -23.50 12.22 17.54
N THR A 1098 -24.81 12.31 17.82
CA THR A 1098 -25.84 11.50 17.17
C THR A 1098 -27.00 12.35 16.68
N TYR A 1099 -27.43 12.13 15.44
CA TYR A 1099 -28.64 12.66 14.84
C TYR A 1099 -29.70 11.58 14.73
N THR A 1100 -30.96 11.94 14.89
CA THR A 1100 -32.10 11.07 14.59
C THR A 1100 -32.77 11.56 13.32
N ILE A 1101 -32.94 10.69 12.32
CA ILE A 1101 -33.58 11.01 11.04
C ILE A 1101 -34.90 10.26 10.95
N ASN A 1102 -36.01 10.99 10.98
CA ASN A 1102 -37.35 10.46 10.76
C ASN A 1102 -37.75 10.67 9.30
N VAL A 1103 -37.88 9.59 8.55
CA VAL A 1103 -38.32 9.60 7.16
C VAL A 1103 -39.81 9.28 7.10
N VAL A 1104 -40.59 10.15 6.47
CA VAL A 1104 -42.05 9.97 6.32
C VAL A 1104 -42.47 9.91 4.86
N ASP A 1105 -43.54 9.17 4.57
CA ASP A 1105 -44.23 9.28 3.29
C ASP A 1105 -45.61 9.92 3.52
N PRO A 1106 -45.82 11.18 3.06
CA PRO A 1106 -47.08 11.89 3.22
C PRO A 1106 -48.29 11.18 2.59
N GLN A 1107 -48.09 10.39 1.53
CA GLN A 1107 -49.16 9.73 0.79
C GLN A 1107 -49.52 8.35 1.35
N LYS A 1108 -48.64 7.73 2.15
CA LYS A 1108 -48.91 6.45 2.83
C LYS A 1108 -50.19 6.50 3.67
N SER A 1109 -50.45 7.63 4.34
CA SER A 1109 -51.62 7.85 5.20
C SER A 1109 -52.73 8.68 4.54
N ALA A 1110 -52.62 8.99 3.25
CA ALA A 1110 -53.61 9.77 2.53
C ALA A 1110 -54.86 8.95 2.20
N LYS A 1111 -55.93 9.63 1.77
CA LYS A 1111 -57.16 8.95 1.33
C LYS A 1111 -56.87 8.05 0.11
N PRO A 1112 -57.44 6.83 0.04
CA PRO A 1112 -57.24 5.96 -1.11
C PRO A 1112 -57.72 6.61 -2.41
N ILE A 1113 -57.07 6.29 -3.53
CA ILE A 1113 -57.48 6.70 -4.89
C ILE A 1113 -57.82 5.48 -5.77
N ALA A 1114 -58.44 5.71 -6.94
CA ALA A 1114 -58.77 4.67 -7.92
C ALA A 1114 -58.26 5.03 -9.33
N PRO A 1115 -56.93 5.15 -9.51
CA PRO A 1115 -56.34 5.35 -10.82
C PRO A 1115 -56.54 4.10 -11.69
N THR A 1116 -56.74 4.29 -12.98
CA THR A 1116 -56.60 3.20 -13.97
C THR A 1116 -55.13 2.98 -14.35
N LYS A 1117 -54.28 4.00 -14.14
CA LYS A 1117 -52.84 3.97 -14.37
C LYS A 1117 -52.16 4.94 -13.40
N LEU A 1118 -51.07 4.51 -12.79
CA LEU A 1118 -50.26 5.33 -11.90
C LEU A 1118 -49.38 6.28 -12.70
N ASP A 1119 -49.10 7.44 -12.13
CA ASP A 1119 -48.27 8.48 -12.72
C ASP A 1119 -47.41 9.18 -11.65
N LYS A 1120 -46.58 10.13 -12.09
CA LYS A 1120 -45.74 10.95 -11.20
C LYS A 1120 -46.50 11.80 -10.17
N ASN A 1121 -47.81 11.94 -10.30
CA ASN A 1121 -48.66 12.67 -9.36
C ASN A 1121 -49.35 11.73 -8.36
N SER A 1122 -49.26 10.42 -8.58
CA SER A 1122 -49.86 9.39 -7.73
C SER A 1122 -49.10 9.21 -6.41
N PHE A 1123 -47.83 9.59 -6.36
CA PHE A 1123 -46.92 9.49 -5.21
C PHE A 1123 -46.39 10.87 -4.79
N ALA A 1124 -45.81 10.96 -3.59
CA ALA A 1124 -45.18 12.17 -3.07
C ALA A 1124 -43.73 12.33 -3.54
N TYR A 1125 -43.47 12.19 -4.85
CA TYR A 1125 -42.11 12.42 -5.36
C TYR A 1125 -41.67 13.87 -5.09
N PRO A 1126 -40.43 14.09 -4.62
CA PRO A 1126 -39.88 15.43 -4.43
C PRO A 1126 -39.72 16.15 -5.77
N THR A 1127 -39.62 17.48 -5.72
CA THR A 1127 -39.55 18.32 -6.93
C THR A 1127 -38.36 17.96 -7.81
N TRP A 1128 -37.20 17.68 -7.21
CA TRP A 1128 -35.99 17.33 -7.97
C TRP A 1128 -36.18 16.03 -8.76
N LEU A 1129 -36.81 15.01 -8.17
CA LEU A 1129 -37.05 13.73 -8.84
C LEU A 1129 -38.07 13.87 -9.97
N LYS A 1130 -39.11 14.68 -9.77
CA LYS A 1130 -40.07 15.02 -10.84
C LYS A 1130 -39.40 15.77 -12.00
N ASN A 1131 -38.39 16.59 -11.71
CA ASN A 1131 -37.61 17.27 -12.74
C ASN A 1131 -36.69 16.29 -13.46
N ALA A 1132 -36.05 15.35 -12.75
CA ALA A 1132 -35.25 14.29 -13.36
C ALA A 1132 -36.09 13.43 -14.31
N MET A 1133 -37.27 12.97 -13.87
CA MET A 1133 -38.24 12.23 -14.69
C MET A 1133 -38.76 13.00 -15.92
N ALA A 1134 -38.59 14.33 -15.95
CA ALA A 1134 -39.02 15.18 -17.06
C ALA A 1134 -37.86 15.57 -18.00
N ASP A 1135 -36.63 15.16 -17.70
CA ASP A 1135 -35.47 15.47 -18.52
C ASP A 1135 -35.59 14.77 -19.89
N SER A 1136 -35.40 15.53 -20.98
CA SER A 1136 -35.45 15.00 -22.34
C SER A 1136 -34.29 14.05 -22.68
N LYS A 1137 -33.22 14.05 -21.88
CA LYS A 1137 -32.04 13.18 -22.02
C LYS A 1137 -32.00 12.06 -20.99
N LEU A 1138 -33.10 11.83 -20.28
CA LEU A 1138 -33.20 10.78 -19.27
C LEU A 1138 -32.77 9.41 -19.84
N ASN A 1139 -32.01 8.65 -19.06
CA ASN A 1139 -31.50 7.31 -19.40
C ASN A 1139 -30.62 7.30 -20.66
N THR A 1140 -29.89 8.39 -20.91
CA THR A 1140 -28.86 8.47 -21.97
C THR A 1140 -27.51 8.81 -21.38
N ASP A 1141 -26.43 8.30 -21.99
CA ASP A 1141 -25.07 8.43 -21.45
C ASP A 1141 -24.70 9.87 -21.05
N GLY A 1142 -24.10 10.00 -19.86
CA GLY A 1142 -23.73 11.29 -19.27
C GLY A 1142 -24.92 12.12 -18.75
N ASN A 1143 -26.11 11.54 -18.63
CA ASN A 1143 -27.30 12.18 -18.08
C ASN A 1143 -27.98 11.29 -17.03
N LYS A 1144 -28.95 11.84 -16.31
CA LYS A 1144 -29.64 11.16 -15.20
C LYS A 1144 -30.32 9.86 -15.63
N PHE A 1145 -30.31 8.87 -14.74
CA PHE A 1145 -31.07 7.63 -14.83
C PHE A 1145 -32.28 7.65 -13.89
N VAL A 1146 -33.44 7.24 -14.38
CA VAL A 1146 -34.63 6.95 -13.56
C VAL A 1146 -35.36 5.74 -14.12
N GLU A 1147 -35.58 4.76 -13.24
CA GLU A 1147 -36.49 3.64 -13.45
C GLU A 1147 -37.52 3.60 -12.32
N VAL A 1148 -38.77 3.26 -12.65
CA VAL A 1148 -39.84 3.11 -11.66
C VAL A 1148 -40.51 1.76 -11.85
N SER A 1149 -40.56 0.97 -10.78
CA SER A 1149 -41.29 -0.29 -10.74
C SER A 1149 -42.39 -0.26 -9.67
N TYR A 1150 -43.45 -1.04 -9.89
CA TYR A 1150 -44.64 -1.04 -9.04
C TYR A 1150 -44.98 -2.42 -8.47
N GLU A 1151 -45.33 -2.48 -7.19
CA GLU A 1151 -45.83 -3.68 -6.52
C GLU A 1151 -47.12 -3.39 -5.73
N SER A 1152 -48.02 -4.37 -5.65
CA SER A 1152 -49.22 -4.28 -4.81
C SER A 1152 -49.06 -5.09 -3.54
N SER A 1153 -49.40 -4.50 -2.39
CA SER A 1153 -49.46 -5.20 -1.10
C SER A 1153 -50.58 -6.25 -1.02
N SER A 1154 -51.50 -6.28 -1.99
CA SER A 1154 -52.51 -7.33 -2.14
C SER A 1154 -52.84 -7.54 -3.62
N PRO A 1155 -52.02 -8.31 -4.36
CA PRO A 1155 -52.21 -8.57 -5.79
C PRO A 1155 -53.56 -9.24 -6.13
N ASP A 1156 -54.16 -9.93 -5.16
CA ASP A 1156 -55.46 -10.59 -5.28
C ASP A 1156 -56.65 -9.61 -5.20
N ASP A 1157 -56.48 -8.48 -4.53
CA ASP A 1157 -57.49 -7.42 -4.45
C ASP A 1157 -57.27 -6.34 -5.51
N VAL A 1158 -56.01 -5.96 -5.72
CA VAL A 1158 -55.58 -4.95 -6.70
C VAL A 1158 -54.31 -5.45 -7.37
N ALA A 1159 -54.37 -5.76 -8.66
CA ALA A 1159 -53.17 -6.04 -9.46
C ALA A 1159 -52.63 -4.75 -10.06
N VAL A 1160 -51.31 -4.65 -10.17
CA VAL A 1160 -50.61 -3.56 -10.85
C VAL A 1160 -49.59 -4.17 -11.81
N ASP A 1161 -49.47 -3.60 -13.00
CA ASP A 1161 -48.39 -3.93 -13.93
C ASP A 1161 -47.09 -3.26 -13.46
N SER A 1162 -46.03 -4.05 -13.34
CA SER A 1162 -44.79 -3.62 -12.67
C SER A 1162 -44.04 -2.51 -13.40
N GLU A 1163 -44.15 -2.44 -14.73
CA GLU A 1163 -43.41 -1.45 -15.54
C GLU A 1163 -44.29 -0.27 -15.95
N THR A 1164 -45.53 -0.56 -16.36
CA THR A 1164 -46.42 0.48 -16.92
C THR A 1164 -47.24 1.18 -15.84
N GLY A 1165 -47.38 0.59 -14.65
CA GLY A 1165 -48.22 1.11 -13.56
C GLY A 1165 -49.73 1.01 -13.84
N GLU A 1166 -50.16 0.18 -14.79
CA GLU A 1166 -51.59 -0.07 -15.04
C GLU A 1166 -52.24 -0.82 -13.87
N VAL A 1167 -53.39 -0.35 -13.40
CA VAL A 1167 -54.02 -0.86 -12.17
C VAL A 1167 -55.34 -1.57 -12.48
N THR A 1168 -55.46 -2.82 -12.02
CA THR A 1168 -56.65 -3.66 -12.15
C THR A 1168 -57.24 -4.02 -10.79
N TYR A 1169 -58.44 -3.52 -10.51
CA TYR A 1169 -59.17 -3.82 -9.27
C TYR A 1169 -59.97 -5.12 -9.40
N LYS A 1170 -59.53 -6.17 -8.69
CA LYS A 1170 -60.22 -7.47 -8.62
C LYS A 1170 -61.32 -7.47 -7.56
N THR A 1171 -61.14 -6.74 -6.46
CA THR A 1171 -62.15 -6.58 -5.40
C THR A 1171 -62.35 -5.12 -4.99
N ASP A 1172 -63.25 -4.88 -4.04
CA ASP A 1172 -63.48 -3.55 -3.44
C ASP A 1172 -62.55 -3.26 -2.25
N LYS A 1173 -61.68 -4.21 -1.86
CA LYS A 1173 -60.76 -4.01 -0.73
C LYS A 1173 -59.65 -3.03 -1.11
N GLN A 1174 -59.14 -2.33 -0.10
CA GLN A 1174 -58.00 -1.44 -0.28
C GLN A 1174 -56.70 -2.25 -0.33
N ALA A 1175 -55.77 -1.83 -1.18
CA ALA A 1175 -54.38 -2.27 -1.17
C ALA A 1175 -53.45 -1.05 -1.12
N PHE A 1176 -52.19 -1.26 -0.79
CA PHE A 1176 -51.14 -0.26 -1.00
C PHE A 1176 -50.40 -0.60 -2.28
N ILE A 1177 -50.21 0.39 -3.15
CA ILE A 1177 -49.21 0.27 -4.22
C ILE A 1177 -47.92 0.87 -3.72
N ILE A 1178 -46.83 0.13 -3.92
CA ILE A 1178 -45.46 0.51 -3.62
C ILE A 1178 -44.81 0.85 -4.96
N ALA A 1179 -44.20 2.03 -5.07
CA ALA A 1179 -43.37 2.41 -6.19
C ALA A 1179 -41.91 2.45 -5.74
N THR A 1180 -41.09 1.58 -6.34
CA THR A 1180 -39.64 1.58 -6.15
C THR A 1180 -39.04 2.41 -7.28
N VAL A 1181 -38.30 3.45 -6.93
CA VAL A 1181 -37.64 4.34 -7.88
C VAL A 1181 -36.14 4.15 -7.75
N VAL A 1182 -35.52 3.66 -8.82
CA VAL A 1182 -34.05 3.65 -8.96
C VAL A 1182 -33.66 4.95 -9.65
N TYR A 1183 -32.85 5.75 -8.97
CA TYR A 1183 -32.31 7.01 -9.49
C TYR A 1183 -30.78 6.93 -9.52
N SER A 1184 -30.17 7.48 -10.55
CA SER A 1184 -28.76 7.87 -10.53
C SER A 1184 -28.59 9.20 -11.24
N ALA A 1185 -27.67 10.03 -10.76
CA ALA A 1185 -27.28 11.26 -11.44
C ALA A 1185 -26.64 11.00 -12.82
N MET A 1186 -26.15 9.78 -13.06
CA MET A 1186 -25.51 9.42 -14.32
C MET A 1186 -25.91 8.04 -14.84
N THR A 1187 -26.08 7.99 -16.16
CA THR A 1187 -26.23 6.78 -16.98
C THR A 1187 -24.94 6.57 -17.76
N ILE A 1188 -24.45 5.33 -17.82
CA ILE A 1188 -23.37 4.92 -18.74
C ILE A 1188 -23.75 3.55 -19.32
N ASP A 1189 -23.62 3.41 -20.65
CA ASP A 1189 -23.97 2.19 -21.39
C ASP A 1189 -25.42 1.73 -21.15
N GLY A 1190 -26.32 2.68 -20.89
CA GLY A 1190 -27.75 2.44 -20.60
C GLY A 1190 -28.07 1.99 -19.16
N GLU A 1191 -27.06 1.86 -18.29
CA GLU A 1191 -27.21 1.42 -16.91
C GLU A 1191 -26.98 2.59 -15.92
N PRO A 1192 -27.62 2.57 -14.72
CA PRO A 1192 -27.35 3.57 -13.69
C PRO A 1192 -25.93 3.41 -13.12
N ARG A 1193 -25.30 4.52 -12.73
CA ARG A 1193 -24.04 4.50 -11.98
C ARG A 1193 -24.26 4.68 -10.49
N PHE A 1194 -23.75 3.75 -9.69
CA PHE A 1194 -23.93 3.75 -8.23
C PHE A 1194 -22.94 4.68 -7.52
N GLU A 1195 -21.80 4.97 -8.14
CA GLU A 1195 -20.70 5.76 -7.56
C GLU A 1195 -21.00 7.27 -7.55
N ASN A 1196 -22.04 7.67 -8.28
CA ASN A 1196 -22.58 9.03 -8.28
C ASN A 1196 -23.81 9.10 -7.39
N ASP A 1197 -24.40 10.29 -7.24
CA ASP A 1197 -25.62 10.48 -6.47
C ASP A 1197 -26.77 9.58 -6.98
N SER A 1198 -26.98 8.46 -6.29
CA SER A 1198 -27.86 7.38 -6.73
C SER A 1198 -28.65 6.78 -5.56
N HIS A 1199 -29.91 6.42 -5.78
CA HIS A 1199 -30.83 6.09 -4.70
C HIS A 1199 -31.84 5.04 -5.13
N VAL A 1200 -32.18 4.12 -4.23
CA VAL A 1200 -33.35 3.25 -4.35
C VAL A 1200 -34.40 3.67 -3.34
N MET A 1201 -35.40 4.42 -3.80
CA MET A 1201 -36.42 5.02 -2.95
C MET A 1201 -37.76 4.28 -3.07
N THR A 1202 -38.47 4.12 -1.96
CA THR A 1202 -39.77 3.45 -1.91
C THR A 1202 -40.88 4.41 -1.48
N PHE A 1203 -41.87 4.62 -2.36
CA PHE A 1203 -43.05 5.45 -2.12
C PHE A 1203 -44.32 4.59 -2.06
N VAL A 1204 -45.29 4.99 -1.25
CA VAL A 1204 -46.49 4.19 -0.95
C VAL A 1204 -47.76 4.99 -1.21
N ARG A 1205 -48.73 4.35 -1.88
CA ARG A 1205 -50.03 4.93 -2.20
C ARG A 1205 -51.19 3.97 -1.89
N PRO A 1206 -52.10 4.30 -0.96
CA PRO A 1206 -53.32 3.52 -0.80
C PRO A 1206 -54.22 3.66 -2.03
N VAL A 1207 -54.73 2.53 -2.53
CA VAL A 1207 -55.66 2.46 -3.66
C VAL A 1207 -56.87 1.59 -3.33
N SER A 1208 -58.03 1.98 -3.83
CA SER A 1208 -59.26 1.18 -3.68
C SER A 1208 -60.27 1.59 -4.73
N LYS A 1209 -60.94 0.60 -5.33
CA LYS A 1209 -62.07 0.78 -6.26
C LYS A 1209 -63.18 1.70 -5.73
N LYS A 1210 -63.36 1.79 -4.40
CA LYS A 1210 -64.40 2.58 -3.73
C LYS A 1210 -64.08 4.06 -3.52
N SER A 1211 -62.88 4.52 -3.86
CA SER A 1211 -62.45 5.91 -3.65
C SER A 1211 -63.18 6.95 -4.52
N HIS A 1212 -63.92 6.52 -5.55
CA HIS A 1212 -64.77 7.38 -6.39
C HIS A 1212 -66.18 7.63 -5.80
N ARG A 1213 -66.41 7.43 -4.49
CA ARG A 1213 -67.71 7.69 -3.84
C ARG A 1213 -67.63 8.71 -2.71
#